data_AF-A0AAE0JGB6-F1
#
_entry.id   AF-A0AAE0JGB6-F1
#
_cell.length_a   1.000
_cell.length_b   1.000
_cell.length_c   1.000
_cell.angle_alpha   90.00
_cell.angle_beta   90.00
_cell.angle_gamma   90.00
#
_symmetry.space_group_name_H-M   'P 1'
#
loop_
_entity.id
_entity.type
_entity.pdbx_description
1 polymer ?
#
loop_
_entity_poly.entity_id
_entity_poly.type
_entity_poly.pdbx_seq_one_letter_code
_entity_poly.pdbx_strand_id
1 'polypeptide(L)'
;MTATTAGIAIGKPPLAPFQKIGFCLYIDPATVEGTERKNYITETVDAVRSKIPDDHLSINHTDHFPLRRNPITVSIETNDNWDKAKLQIAVWQAAQWNFLRWMAQGDADGDSSRVGDMRDETQDLGLEFLPGIVVMGHEWYLTATTNDGKRTPSPPRANRALFVLLHHKPSLDEVLDKNILPTATTTTMDFLYRTRPSSVTESSLLRVLLADRVVGALIGSALGDAIGLYTEFLSASESEEAYPHKRFILSPSNPQDQVEPTPFKLDHHRAPHTPGDWTDDTDHCLLILLSFLHTARTPGPGVAPLTPVPISLDDRFGTTFAAKIAAQPLPTPVDLANRLSIWVQSGLRPLDTLPLGLGSLVGAVVRSPDFLRDPIRVAREYWERKTAPGGDKLAPNGSLMRTAPVGLMCVWRSEEETFTVAAELGRVTHADPRCVVACVIGSALVRWLVRGEVESEGNISHLIQRGLEWYTAMGVNMVGAVEEALDEQELWRHVGHGVKLEDLKLDEEGKIGYVYKTLGAGVVLLRMAMRERMKADGPRVKQKRFERLITGLVMEGGDADTNACFAGALLGALLGRTALPDHWKNGLNHGSWLNGKARALCRVLGLEDGSYNGMEDLDTYPDGGRGVLSREEMNRRWMELEKRTRRKMEDAKRTRGMRP
;
A
#
# COMPACT_ATOMS: atom_id res chain seq x y z
N MET A 1 30.30 -17.60 23.23
CA MET A 1 29.03 -16.94 22.85
C MET A 1 29.35 -15.50 22.48
N THR A 2 28.82 -15.04 21.36
CA THR A 2 29.06 -13.69 20.81
C THR A 2 27.70 -13.06 20.49
N ALA A 3 27.53 -11.76 20.76
CA ALA A 3 26.24 -11.07 20.61
C ALA A 3 26.23 -10.13 19.39
N THR A 4 25.13 -10.11 18.62
CA THR A 4 24.96 -9.22 17.46
C THR A 4 23.48 -8.94 17.15
N THR A 5 23.16 -7.76 16.61
CA THR A 5 21.81 -7.41 16.08
C THR A 5 21.52 -8.13 14.76
N ALA A 6 20.27 -8.48 14.45
CA ALA A 6 19.92 -9.12 13.18
C ALA A 6 18.47 -8.84 12.71
N GLY A 7 18.21 -8.94 11.40
CA GLY A 7 16.89 -8.72 10.79
C GLY A 7 16.35 -9.97 10.07
N ILE A 8 15.03 -10.13 9.97
CA ILE A 8 14.42 -11.33 9.38
C ILE A 8 14.58 -11.34 7.86
N ALA A 9 15.10 -12.43 7.31
CA ALA A 9 15.27 -12.68 5.88
C ALA A 9 14.25 -13.69 5.32
N ILE A 10 13.92 -14.77 6.04
CA ILE A 10 13.02 -15.87 5.58
C ILE A 10 12.07 -16.31 6.71
N GLY A 11 10.97 -16.96 6.37
CA GLY A 11 10.05 -17.57 7.35
C GLY A 11 9.13 -16.57 8.05
N LYS A 12 9.29 -15.28 7.73
CA LYS A 12 8.50 -14.22 8.30
C LYS A 12 7.00 -14.51 8.17
N PRO A 13 6.23 -14.30 9.24
CA PRO A 13 4.79 -14.27 9.11
C PRO A 13 4.25 -13.42 7.97
N PRO A 14 3.26 -13.91 7.19
CA PRO A 14 2.51 -13.03 6.32
C PRO A 14 1.89 -11.91 7.19
N LEU A 15 2.08 -10.66 6.77
CA LEU A 15 1.60 -9.44 7.44
C LEU A 15 2.39 -8.93 8.67
N ALA A 16 3.54 -9.49 9.06
CA ALA A 16 4.35 -8.82 10.11
C ALA A 16 5.11 -7.59 9.55
N PRO A 17 5.40 -6.53 10.33
CA PRO A 17 6.34 -5.46 9.94
C PRO A 17 7.79 -5.99 9.85
N PHE A 18 8.69 -5.31 9.14
CA PHE A 18 10.11 -5.67 9.16
C PHE A 18 10.68 -5.33 10.54
N GLN A 19 11.13 -6.34 11.28
CA GLN A 19 11.61 -6.16 12.63
C GLN A 19 13.01 -6.75 12.77
N LYS A 20 13.87 -6.00 13.45
CA LYS A 20 15.17 -6.45 13.90
C LYS A 20 15.05 -6.90 15.35
N ILE A 21 15.88 -7.86 15.72
CA ILE A 21 16.09 -8.23 17.11
C ILE A 21 17.34 -7.50 17.63
N GLY A 22 17.28 -7.04 18.87
CA GLY A 22 18.38 -6.33 19.53
C GLY A 22 19.68 -7.13 19.53
N PHE A 23 19.66 -8.37 19.99
CA PHE A 23 20.81 -9.26 19.98
C PHE A 23 20.40 -10.71 19.73
N CYS A 24 21.34 -11.51 19.24
CA CYS A 24 21.25 -12.97 19.19
C CYS A 24 22.46 -13.59 19.88
N LEU A 25 22.25 -14.69 20.59
CA LEU A 25 23.29 -15.66 20.90
C LEU A 25 23.25 -16.78 19.86
N TYR A 26 24.43 -17.27 19.48
CA TYR A 26 24.58 -18.32 18.49
C TYR A 26 25.64 -19.34 18.91
N ILE A 27 25.55 -20.54 18.36
CA ILE A 27 26.60 -21.56 18.49
C ILE A 27 27.67 -21.30 17.45
N ASP A 28 28.92 -21.14 17.90
CA ASP A 28 30.10 -21.11 17.05
C ASP A 28 30.87 -22.43 17.24
N PRO A 29 30.86 -23.34 16.25
CA PRO A 29 31.57 -24.62 16.32
C PRO A 29 33.07 -24.46 16.60
N ALA A 30 33.69 -23.34 16.21
CA ALA A 30 35.10 -23.09 16.47
C ALA A 30 35.41 -22.97 17.97
N THR A 31 34.42 -22.61 18.78
CA THR A 31 34.53 -22.36 20.23
C THR A 31 34.13 -23.54 21.11
N VAL A 32 33.74 -24.68 20.52
CA VAL A 32 33.32 -25.88 21.26
C VAL A 32 34.53 -26.71 21.68
N GLU A 33 34.63 -27.00 22.98
CA GLU A 33 35.64 -27.92 23.53
C GLU A 33 35.28 -29.39 23.26
N GLY A 34 36.29 -30.20 22.92
CA GLY A 34 36.14 -31.62 22.59
C GLY A 34 35.98 -31.88 21.08
N THR A 35 36.87 -32.72 20.53
CA THR A 35 36.98 -33.01 19.09
C THR A 35 35.73 -33.66 18.52
N GLU A 36 35.14 -34.64 19.20
CA GLU A 36 33.95 -35.35 18.71
C GLU A 36 32.71 -34.43 18.62
N ARG A 37 32.45 -33.65 19.67
CA ARG A 37 31.29 -32.73 19.70
C ARG A 37 31.45 -31.59 18.69
N LYS A 38 32.67 -31.07 18.55
CA LYS A 38 33.00 -30.07 17.53
C LYS A 38 32.78 -30.61 16.12
N ASN A 39 33.22 -31.84 15.83
CA ASN A 39 33.01 -32.48 14.53
C ASN A 39 31.53 -32.70 14.25
N TYR A 40 30.79 -33.25 15.21
CA TYR A 40 29.34 -33.46 15.09
C TYR A 40 28.57 -32.16 14.76
N ILE A 41 28.83 -31.06 15.49
CA ILE A 41 28.15 -29.79 15.24
C ILE A 41 28.54 -29.23 13.87
N THR A 42 29.82 -29.32 13.49
CA THR A 42 30.31 -28.82 12.19
C THR A 42 29.69 -29.60 11.04
N GLU A 43 29.69 -30.94 11.12
CA GLU A 43 29.07 -31.83 10.14
C GLU A 43 27.56 -31.56 10.02
N THR A 44 26.87 -31.37 11.14
CA THR A 44 25.44 -31.04 11.15
C THR A 44 25.16 -29.70 10.48
N VAL A 45 25.95 -28.66 10.79
CA VAL A 45 25.82 -27.34 10.16
C VAL A 45 26.07 -27.42 8.66
N ASP A 46 27.11 -28.13 8.22
CA ASP A 46 27.43 -28.27 6.79
C ASP A 46 26.38 -29.11 6.04
N ALA A 47 25.85 -30.16 6.67
CA ALA A 47 24.76 -30.97 6.11
C ALA A 47 23.44 -30.20 6.00
N VAL A 48 23.18 -29.24 6.91
CA VAL A 48 22.03 -28.34 6.79
C VAL A 48 22.28 -27.33 5.66
N ARG A 49 23.50 -26.76 5.56
CA ARG A 49 23.85 -25.78 4.53
C ARG A 49 23.74 -26.33 3.11
N SER A 50 24.09 -27.60 2.90
CA SER A 50 24.00 -28.21 1.57
C SER A 50 22.56 -28.37 1.06
N LYS A 51 21.57 -28.26 1.94
CA LYS A 51 20.13 -28.34 1.61
C LYS A 51 19.49 -26.98 1.38
N ILE A 52 20.23 -25.88 1.59
CA ILE A 52 19.70 -24.53 1.46
C ILE A 52 19.89 -24.06 0.00
N PRO A 53 18.83 -23.56 -0.67
CA PRO A 53 18.93 -23.01 -2.02
C PRO A 53 20.04 -21.95 -2.15
N ASP A 54 20.69 -21.89 -3.31
CA ASP A 54 21.85 -21.00 -3.56
C ASP A 54 21.55 -19.50 -3.33
N ASP A 55 20.27 -19.09 -3.43
CA ASP A 55 19.82 -17.73 -3.17
C ASP A 55 19.64 -17.39 -1.67
N HIS A 56 19.71 -18.39 -0.78
CA HIS A 56 19.69 -18.21 0.68
C HIS A 56 21.02 -18.60 1.33
N LEU A 57 21.78 -17.60 1.76
CA LEU A 57 23.16 -17.79 2.23
C LEU A 57 23.28 -18.11 3.74
N SER A 58 22.20 -18.49 4.42
CA SER A 58 22.16 -18.56 5.90
C SER A 58 21.46 -19.80 6.45
N ILE A 59 22.04 -20.44 7.46
CA ILE A 59 21.39 -21.50 8.25
C ILE A 59 20.35 -20.98 9.25
N ASN A 60 20.04 -19.69 9.19
CA ASN A 60 19.03 -19.05 10.01
C ASN A 60 18.00 -18.34 9.11
N HIS A 61 16.90 -17.96 9.73
CA HIS A 61 15.86 -17.11 9.16
C HIS A 61 16.29 -15.64 8.94
N THR A 62 17.60 -15.32 9.04
CA THR A 62 18.22 -13.99 8.86
C THR A 62 19.45 -14.10 7.95
N ASP A 63 19.73 -13.09 7.12
CA ASP A 63 20.88 -13.04 6.20
C ASP A 63 22.09 -12.31 6.79
N HIS A 64 22.02 -11.92 8.07
CA HIS A 64 23.09 -11.20 8.77
C HIS A 64 24.39 -11.99 8.75
N PHE A 65 25.46 -11.37 8.22
CA PHE A 65 26.71 -12.05 7.88
C PHE A 65 27.33 -12.89 9.02
N PRO A 66 27.45 -12.41 10.26
CA PRO A 66 27.94 -13.19 11.40
C PRO A 66 27.10 -14.43 11.78
N LEU A 67 25.82 -14.43 11.41
CA LEU A 67 24.87 -15.49 11.76
C LEU A 67 24.65 -16.49 10.62
N ARG A 68 25.24 -16.28 9.44
CA ARG A 68 25.01 -17.16 8.27
C ARG A 68 25.39 -18.61 8.49
N ARG A 69 26.42 -18.85 9.30
CA ARG A 69 27.01 -20.18 9.55
C ARG A 69 26.80 -20.69 10.98
N ASN A 70 26.16 -19.89 11.83
CA ASN A 70 26.10 -20.12 13.25
C ASN A 70 24.64 -20.14 13.73
N PRO A 71 24.11 -21.29 14.19
CA PRO A 71 22.69 -21.40 14.54
C PRO A 71 22.34 -20.46 15.69
N ILE A 72 21.25 -19.70 15.55
CA ILE A 72 20.75 -18.85 16.63
C ILE A 72 20.16 -19.74 17.72
N THR A 73 20.63 -19.55 18.96
CA THR A 73 20.15 -20.27 20.13
C THR A 73 19.23 -19.45 21.00
N VAL A 74 19.55 -18.17 21.25
CA VAL A 74 18.74 -17.27 22.09
C VAL A 74 18.56 -15.94 21.37
N SER A 75 17.33 -15.45 21.35
CA SER A 75 17.00 -14.13 20.78
C SER A 75 16.80 -13.13 21.91
N ILE A 76 17.39 -11.94 21.84
CA ILE A 76 17.36 -10.94 22.92
C ILE A 76 16.82 -9.62 22.36
N GLU A 77 15.69 -9.14 22.87
CA GLU A 77 15.16 -7.84 22.50
C GLU A 77 15.37 -6.82 23.62
N THR A 78 15.82 -5.62 23.26
CA THR A 78 15.95 -4.49 24.17
C THR A 78 14.96 -3.41 23.78
N ASN A 79 13.93 -3.17 24.61
CA ASN A 79 12.96 -2.12 24.35
C ASN A 79 12.40 -1.59 25.67
N ASP A 80 12.24 -0.29 25.75
CA ASP A 80 11.58 0.45 26.83
C ASP A 80 10.04 0.35 26.76
N ASN A 81 9.49 -0.11 25.63
CA ASN A 81 8.07 -0.44 25.48
C ASN A 81 7.85 -1.96 25.42
N TRP A 82 7.23 -2.50 26.47
CA TRP A 82 6.97 -3.94 26.64
C TRP A 82 6.20 -4.58 25.48
N ASP A 83 5.16 -3.90 24.97
CA ASP A 83 4.35 -4.46 23.88
C ASP A 83 5.10 -4.48 22.55
N LYS A 84 5.95 -3.48 22.33
CA LYS A 84 6.85 -3.45 21.17
C LYS A 84 7.92 -4.55 21.28
N ALA A 85 8.52 -4.73 22.46
CA ALA A 85 9.50 -5.77 22.74
C ALA A 85 8.93 -7.19 22.51
N LYS A 86 7.75 -7.44 23.07
CA LYS A 86 7.00 -8.70 22.88
C LYS A 86 6.73 -8.96 21.41
N LEU A 87 6.26 -7.96 20.66
CA LEU A 87 5.95 -8.13 19.24
C LEU A 87 7.22 -8.46 18.45
N GLN A 88 8.33 -7.75 18.72
CA GLN A 88 9.62 -7.99 18.07
C GLN A 88 10.14 -9.40 18.31
N ILE A 89 10.15 -9.86 19.56
CA ILE A 89 10.65 -11.20 19.87
C ILE A 89 9.72 -12.30 19.34
N ALA A 90 8.40 -12.09 19.36
CA ALA A 90 7.42 -13.04 18.85
C ALA A 90 7.50 -13.18 17.31
N VAL A 91 7.55 -12.06 16.57
CA VAL A 91 7.66 -12.07 15.10
C VAL A 91 8.97 -12.71 14.67
N TRP A 92 10.06 -12.41 15.38
CA TRP A 92 11.38 -13.01 15.18
C TRP A 92 11.35 -14.54 15.36
N GLN A 93 10.87 -15.02 16.51
CA GLN A 93 10.84 -16.46 16.79
C GLN A 93 9.81 -17.20 15.94
N ALA A 94 8.70 -16.57 15.53
CA ALA A 94 7.78 -17.16 14.56
C ALA A 94 8.47 -17.38 13.20
N ALA A 95 9.32 -16.44 12.78
CA ALA A 95 10.13 -16.61 11.57
C ALA A 95 11.15 -17.76 11.73
N GLN A 96 11.76 -17.86 12.90
CA GLN A 96 12.66 -18.96 13.24
C GLN A 96 11.97 -20.34 13.19
N TRP A 97 10.79 -20.47 13.80
CA TRP A 97 9.99 -21.70 13.75
C TRP A 97 9.63 -22.11 12.31
N ASN A 98 9.16 -21.17 11.50
CA ASN A 98 8.80 -21.44 10.12
C ASN A 98 10.01 -21.90 9.28
N PHE A 99 11.17 -21.29 9.51
CA PHE A 99 12.41 -21.68 8.88
C PHE A 99 12.87 -23.09 9.32
N LEU A 100 12.80 -23.40 10.62
CA LEU A 100 13.12 -24.73 11.13
C LEU A 100 12.20 -25.82 10.55
N ARG A 101 10.89 -25.55 10.41
CA ARG A 101 9.96 -26.47 9.74
C ARG A 101 10.31 -26.71 8.29
N TRP A 102 10.60 -25.63 7.56
CA TRP A 102 11.02 -25.73 6.17
C TRP A 102 12.28 -26.60 6.02
N MET A 103 13.26 -26.45 6.91
CA MET A 103 14.46 -27.29 6.91
C MET A 103 14.18 -28.76 7.25
N ALA A 104 13.18 -29.04 8.08
CA ALA A 104 12.81 -30.41 8.45
C ALA A 104 12.04 -31.15 7.35
N GLN A 105 11.24 -30.44 6.54
CA GLN A 105 10.39 -30.99 5.47
C GLN A 105 11.14 -31.49 4.22
N GLY A 106 12.47 -31.69 4.27
CA GLY A 106 13.34 -31.86 3.09
C GLY A 106 12.77 -32.66 1.91
N ASP A 107 13.01 -32.17 0.68
CA ASP A 107 12.69 -32.75 -0.64
C ASP A 107 11.59 -33.83 -0.64
N ALA A 108 10.33 -33.38 -0.61
CA ALA A 108 9.24 -34.13 -1.23
C ALA A 108 9.19 -33.75 -2.71
N ASP A 109 9.69 -34.68 -3.54
CA ASP A 109 9.79 -34.73 -5.00
C ASP A 109 9.01 -33.68 -5.84
N GLY A 110 9.69 -33.19 -6.89
CA GLY A 110 9.19 -32.31 -7.94
C GLY A 110 8.14 -32.92 -8.89
N ASP A 111 7.09 -33.54 -8.35
CA ASP A 111 5.89 -33.97 -9.10
C ASP A 111 4.65 -33.19 -8.63
N SER A 112 4.24 -32.21 -9.44
CA SER A 112 3.12 -31.30 -9.16
C SER A 112 1.73 -31.93 -9.34
N SER A 113 1.61 -33.26 -9.46
CA SER A 113 0.35 -33.93 -9.83
C SER A 113 -0.44 -34.57 -8.68
N ARG A 114 -0.02 -34.43 -7.40
CA ARG A 114 -0.69 -35.06 -6.24
C ARG A 114 -1.06 -34.14 -5.06
N VAL A 115 -1.29 -32.84 -5.29
CA VAL A 115 -1.77 -31.89 -4.25
C VAL A 115 -3.29 -32.00 -4.05
N GLY A 116 -3.80 -33.22 -3.94
CA GLY A 116 -5.22 -33.51 -3.73
C GLY A 116 -5.54 -34.19 -2.39
N ASP A 117 -4.57 -34.85 -1.76
CA ASP A 117 -4.76 -35.55 -0.48
C ASP A 117 -3.41 -35.72 0.23
N MET A 118 -3.02 -34.76 1.06
CA MET A 118 -2.04 -34.99 2.12
C MET A 118 -2.62 -34.51 3.44
N ARG A 119 -3.06 -35.49 4.23
CA ARG A 119 -3.39 -35.33 5.65
C ARG A 119 -2.08 -35.23 6.44
N ASP A 120 -1.96 -34.19 7.25
CA ASP A 120 -1.67 -34.27 8.69
C ASP A 120 -0.49 -35.13 9.19
N GLU A 121 0.70 -35.03 8.59
CA GLU A 121 1.94 -35.52 9.21
C GLU A 121 2.89 -34.35 9.55
N THR A 122 2.68 -33.74 10.72
CA THR A 122 3.68 -32.85 11.33
C THR A 122 4.86 -33.70 11.80
N GLN A 123 6.01 -33.63 11.10
CA GLN A 123 7.26 -34.14 11.67
C GLN A 123 7.60 -33.37 12.96
N ASP A 124 7.81 -34.11 14.04
CA ASP A 124 8.21 -33.58 15.33
C ASP A 124 9.66 -33.04 15.24
N LEU A 125 9.84 -31.73 15.38
CA LEU A 125 11.15 -31.08 15.33
C LEU A 125 12.05 -31.45 16.53
N GLY A 126 11.51 -32.13 17.55
CA GLY A 126 12.25 -32.48 18.77
C GLY A 126 12.63 -31.28 19.66
N LEU A 127 12.18 -30.07 19.29
CA LEU A 127 12.39 -28.83 20.05
C LEU A 127 11.13 -28.50 20.85
N GLU A 128 11.25 -28.45 22.17
CA GLU A 128 10.14 -28.10 23.06
C GLU A 128 9.76 -26.61 22.95
N PHE A 129 10.76 -25.72 22.90
CA PHE A 129 10.58 -24.28 22.73
C PHE A 129 11.81 -23.59 22.12
N LEU A 130 11.65 -22.39 21.57
CA LEU A 130 12.74 -21.47 21.28
C LEU A 130 12.86 -20.43 22.42
N PRO A 131 14.05 -20.28 23.04
CA PRO A 131 14.25 -19.32 24.11
C PRO A 131 14.50 -17.90 23.59
N GLY A 132 13.98 -16.92 24.32
CA GLY A 132 14.26 -15.52 24.10
C GLY A 132 14.36 -14.75 25.42
N ILE A 133 14.93 -13.55 25.36
CA ILE A 133 15.10 -12.65 26.50
C ILE A 133 14.59 -11.28 26.07
N VAL A 134 13.77 -10.64 26.89
CA VAL A 134 13.45 -9.22 26.72
C VAL A 134 14.11 -8.44 27.85
N VAL A 135 14.88 -7.40 27.53
CA VAL A 135 15.52 -6.52 28.51
C VAL A 135 14.82 -5.17 28.48
N MET A 136 14.32 -4.73 29.63
CA MET A 136 13.65 -3.42 29.82
C MET A 136 14.32 -2.66 30.97
N GLY A 137 15.13 -1.65 30.64
CA GLY A 137 15.90 -0.92 31.65
C GLY A 137 16.85 -1.85 32.42
N HIS A 138 16.59 -2.04 33.71
CA HIS A 138 17.38 -2.93 34.59
C HIS A 138 16.74 -4.33 34.78
N GLU A 139 15.55 -4.55 34.21
CA GLU A 139 14.81 -5.80 34.32
C GLU A 139 15.00 -6.65 33.05
N TRP A 140 14.92 -7.97 33.20
CA TRP A 140 14.92 -8.90 32.06
C TRP A 140 13.88 -10.00 32.25
N TYR A 141 13.35 -10.49 31.13
CA TYR A 141 12.26 -11.45 31.08
C TYR A 141 12.60 -12.60 30.15
N LEU A 142 12.37 -13.84 30.59
CA LEU A 142 12.50 -15.02 29.75
C LEU A 142 11.24 -15.20 28.88
N THR A 143 11.44 -15.49 27.60
CA THR A 143 10.36 -15.84 26.67
C THR A 143 10.60 -17.24 26.12
N ALA A 144 9.53 -18.02 25.97
CA ALA A 144 9.60 -19.36 25.40
C ALA A 144 8.50 -19.49 24.34
N THR A 145 8.87 -19.67 23.08
CA THR A 145 7.88 -19.93 22.02
C THR A 145 7.82 -21.42 21.73
N THR A 146 6.63 -22.02 21.75
CA THR A 146 6.44 -23.46 21.56
C THR A 146 5.74 -23.75 20.24
N ASN A 147 5.86 -25.00 19.81
CA ASN A 147 5.18 -25.54 18.64
C ASN A 147 4.01 -26.45 19.10
N ASP A 148 2.93 -25.87 19.63
CA ASP A 148 1.89 -26.65 20.30
C ASP A 148 0.78 -27.13 19.34
N GLY A 149 1.00 -28.29 18.71
CA GLY A 149 0.00 -29.07 17.96
C GLY A 149 -0.63 -30.23 18.74
N LYS A 150 -0.29 -30.44 20.02
CA LYS A 150 -0.61 -31.69 20.74
C LYS A 150 -1.75 -31.62 21.78
N ARG A 151 -2.41 -30.47 21.99
CA ARG A 151 -3.38 -30.31 23.11
C ARG A 151 -4.84 -29.99 22.78
N THR A 152 -5.28 -29.97 21.52
CA THR A 152 -6.71 -29.79 21.19
C THR A 152 -7.18 -30.68 20.04
N PRO A 153 -8.36 -31.32 20.11
CA PRO A 153 -8.91 -32.22 19.08
C PRO A 153 -9.48 -31.45 17.86
N SER A 154 -8.82 -30.38 17.43
CA SER A 154 -9.20 -29.49 16.32
C SER A 154 -8.02 -29.37 15.37
N PRO A 155 -8.22 -29.07 14.06
CA PRO A 155 -7.13 -29.09 13.08
C PRO A 155 -5.97 -28.19 13.51
N PRO A 156 -4.70 -28.55 13.22
CA PRO A 156 -3.52 -27.88 13.75
C PRO A 156 -3.50 -26.41 13.31
N ARG A 157 -3.51 -25.49 14.28
CA ARG A 157 -3.55 -24.03 14.06
C ARG A 157 -2.55 -23.31 14.95
N ALA A 158 -1.77 -22.41 14.33
CA ALA A 158 -0.97 -21.33 14.91
C ALA A 158 0.32 -21.66 15.70
N ASN A 159 1.34 -20.80 15.56
CA ASN A 159 2.50 -20.77 16.48
C ASN A 159 2.04 -20.13 17.81
N ARG A 160 2.43 -20.70 18.96
CA ARG A 160 2.09 -20.15 20.29
C ARG A 160 3.31 -19.59 20.99
N ALA A 161 3.26 -18.33 21.39
CA ALA A 161 4.27 -17.74 22.27
C ALA A 161 3.79 -17.77 23.72
N LEU A 162 4.55 -18.42 24.59
CA LEU A 162 4.34 -18.44 26.03
C LEU A 162 5.31 -17.44 26.68
N PHE A 163 4.78 -16.37 27.26
CA PHE A 163 5.60 -15.44 28.04
C PHE A 163 5.57 -15.86 29.51
N VAL A 164 6.74 -16.20 30.06
CA VAL A 164 6.90 -16.57 31.47
C VAL A 164 7.53 -15.39 32.20
N LEU A 165 6.71 -14.67 32.98
CA LEU A 165 7.18 -13.60 33.86
C LEU A 165 7.87 -14.21 35.09
N LEU A 166 9.20 -14.22 35.07
CA LEU A 166 10.03 -14.57 36.22
C LEU A 166 10.32 -13.30 37.02
N HIS A 167 9.56 -13.06 38.10
CA HIS A 167 9.82 -11.96 39.04
C HIS A 167 10.99 -12.24 40.00
N HIS A 168 11.59 -13.43 39.95
CA HIS A 168 12.71 -13.82 40.79
C HIS A 168 13.74 -14.60 39.98
N LYS A 169 15.04 -14.38 40.23
CA LYS A 169 16.16 -15.10 39.59
C LYS A 169 16.12 -16.58 40.00
N PRO A 170 15.59 -17.51 39.19
CA PRO A 170 15.60 -18.90 39.55
C PRO A 170 16.96 -19.50 39.16
N SER A 171 17.33 -20.59 39.79
CA SER A 171 18.41 -21.43 39.26
C SER A 171 17.97 -22.10 37.96
N LEU A 172 18.91 -22.47 37.07
CA LEU A 172 18.59 -23.13 35.79
C LEU A 172 17.79 -24.43 36.02
N ASP A 173 18.01 -25.08 37.15
CA ASP A 173 17.34 -26.32 37.56
C ASP A 173 15.86 -26.06 37.95
N GLU A 174 15.54 -24.91 38.52
CA GLU A 174 14.16 -24.52 38.84
C GLU A 174 13.31 -24.24 37.58
N VAL A 175 13.93 -23.79 36.49
CA VAL A 175 13.22 -23.55 35.22
C VAL A 175 12.90 -24.85 34.47
N LEU A 176 13.70 -25.90 34.69
CA LEU A 176 13.58 -27.19 34.00
C LEU A 176 12.65 -28.18 34.73
N ASP A 177 12.27 -27.90 35.98
CA ASP A 177 11.43 -28.79 36.76
C ASP A 177 9.94 -28.65 36.41
N LYS A 178 9.26 -29.76 36.14
CA LYS A 178 7.94 -29.84 35.45
C LYS A 178 6.75 -29.23 36.21
N ASN A 179 6.97 -28.66 37.39
CA ASN A 179 5.91 -28.30 38.35
C ASN A 179 5.76 -26.79 38.64
N ILE A 180 6.52 -25.88 38.01
CA ILE A 180 6.47 -24.43 38.32
C ILE A 180 5.58 -23.60 37.37
N LEU A 181 5.07 -24.19 36.29
CA LEU A 181 4.10 -23.55 35.38
C LEU A 181 2.77 -23.04 36.01
N PRO A 182 2.28 -23.46 37.21
CA PRO A 182 1.00 -22.97 37.72
C PRO A 182 1.03 -21.60 38.44
N THR A 183 2.21 -21.03 38.74
CA THR A 183 2.30 -19.80 39.59
C THR A 183 2.84 -18.56 38.87
N ALA A 184 3.31 -18.67 37.62
CA ALA A 184 3.73 -17.53 36.82
C ALA A 184 2.54 -16.91 36.07
N THR A 185 2.47 -15.57 36.06
CA THR A 185 1.49 -14.82 35.26
C THR A 185 1.75 -15.12 33.77
N THR A 186 0.94 -15.99 33.20
CA THR A 186 1.14 -16.54 31.86
C THR A 186 0.35 -15.70 30.85
N THR A 187 1.02 -15.14 29.84
CA THR A 187 0.35 -14.52 28.67
C THR A 187 0.62 -15.38 27.44
N THR A 188 -0.44 -15.90 26.82
CA THR A 188 -0.36 -16.76 25.62
C THR A 188 -0.76 -15.96 24.38
N MET A 189 0.04 -16.02 23.32
CA MET A 189 -0.21 -15.38 22.03
C MET A 189 -0.32 -16.44 20.92
N ASP A 190 -1.48 -16.51 20.25
CA ASP A 190 -1.72 -17.38 19.09
C ASP A 190 -1.43 -16.62 17.79
N PHE A 191 -0.59 -17.18 16.94
CA PHE A 191 -0.13 -16.52 15.72
C PHE A 191 -0.53 -17.28 14.44
N LEU A 192 -1.52 -16.69 13.74
CA LEU A 192 -2.01 -16.90 12.37
C LEU A 192 -2.86 -18.13 12.01
N TYR A 193 -3.90 -17.81 11.22
CA TYR A 193 -4.96 -18.61 10.60
C TYR A 193 -6.05 -19.16 11.54
N ARG A 194 -7.10 -18.34 11.69
CA ARG A 194 -8.42 -18.68 12.24
C ARG A 194 -8.44 -19.08 13.72
N THR A 195 -8.21 -18.12 14.63
CA THR A 195 -9.04 -17.87 15.84
C THR A 195 -8.41 -16.78 16.71
N ARG A 196 -9.26 -15.92 17.28
CA ARG A 196 -8.96 -14.74 18.12
C ARG A 196 -8.07 -15.06 19.33
N PRO A 197 -6.91 -14.40 19.53
CA PRO A 197 -6.12 -14.49 20.76
C PRO A 197 -6.56 -13.43 21.80
N SER A 198 -6.73 -13.88 23.04
CA SER A 198 -7.46 -13.15 24.08
C SER A 198 -6.66 -12.14 24.93
N SER A 199 -5.38 -11.82 24.65
CA SER A 199 -4.63 -11.00 25.65
C SER A 199 -3.41 -10.17 25.21
N VAL A 200 -3.20 -9.89 23.93
CA VAL A 200 -2.53 -8.64 23.50
C VAL A 200 -3.48 -8.01 22.51
N THR A 201 -3.95 -6.80 22.80
CA THR A 201 -5.11 -6.24 22.11
C THR A 201 -4.85 -6.24 20.60
N GLU A 202 -5.48 -7.15 19.87
CA GLU A 202 -5.42 -7.38 18.41
C GLU A 202 -5.46 -6.08 17.58
N SER A 203 -6.00 -5.01 18.19
CA SER A 203 -6.06 -3.63 17.70
C SER A 203 -4.71 -3.01 17.31
N SER A 204 -3.62 -3.18 18.07
CA SER A 204 -2.39 -2.38 17.84
C SER A 204 -1.62 -2.79 16.58
N LEU A 205 -1.45 -4.10 16.34
CA LEU A 205 -0.82 -4.62 15.12
C LEU A 205 -1.68 -4.31 13.89
N LEU A 206 -3.00 -4.46 14.01
CA LEU A 206 -3.94 -4.14 12.94
C LEU A 206 -3.84 -2.67 12.54
N ARG A 207 -3.78 -1.73 13.51
CA ARG A 207 -3.59 -0.30 13.24
C ARG A 207 -2.35 0.00 12.40
N VAL A 208 -1.21 -0.61 12.76
CA VAL A 208 0.05 -0.41 12.02
C VAL A 208 -0.05 -0.92 10.58
N LEU A 209 -0.69 -2.07 10.36
CA LEU A 209 -0.84 -2.64 9.03
C LEU A 209 -1.81 -1.84 8.16
N LEU A 210 -2.94 -1.43 8.72
CA LEU A 210 -3.89 -0.55 8.04
C LEU A 210 -3.22 0.79 7.72
N ALA A 211 -2.45 1.39 8.63
CA ALA A 211 -1.71 2.62 8.38
C ALA A 211 -0.70 2.45 7.24
N ASP A 212 0.07 1.35 7.23
CA ASP A 212 1.04 1.09 6.16
C ASP A 212 0.36 0.99 4.79
N ARG A 213 -0.83 0.38 4.73
CA ARG A 213 -1.64 0.27 3.49
C ARG A 213 -2.30 1.59 3.09
N VAL A 214 -2.82 2.37 4.04
CA VAL A 214 -3.40 3.70 3.78
C VAL A 214 -2.35 4.64 3.20
N VAL A 215 -1.17 4.71 3.84
CA VAL A 215 -0.07 5.52 3.31
C VAL A 215 0.46 4.93 2.02
N GLY A 216 0.53 3.59 1.92
CA GLY A 216 0.92 2.89 0.71
C GLY A 216 0.06 3.27 -0.50
N ALA A 217 -1.25 3.31 -0.34
CA ALA A 217 -2.20 3.69 -1.38
C ALA A 217 -1.99 5.14 -1.85
N LEU A 218 -1.91 6.12 -0.92
CA LEU A 218 -1.73 7.53 -1.29
C LEU A 218 -0.39 7.80 -1.97
N ILE A 219 0.70 7.29 -1.40
CA ILE A 219 2.03 7.49 -1.98
C ILE A 219 2.19 6.67 -3.26
N GLY A 220 1.66 5.45 -3.30
CA GLY A 220 1.65 4.60 -4.49
C GLY A 220 0.93 5.24 -5.67
N SER A 221 -0.19 5.93 -5.41
CA SER A 221 -0.92 6.72 -6.40
C SER A 221 -0.03 7.81 -7.01
N ALA A 222 0.58 8.65 -6.17
CA ALA A 222 1.43 9.75 -6.61
C ALA A 222 2.72 9.28 -7.29
N LEU A 223 3.27 8.14 -6.87
CA LEU A 223 4.40 7.52 -7.57
C LEU A 223 3.99 6.99 -8.95
N GLY A 224 2.80 6.40 -9.06
CA GLY A 224 2.27 5.94 -10.33
C GLY A 224 2.15 7.07 -11.34
N ASP A 225 1.50 8.17 -10.93
CA ASP A 225 1.38 9.42 -11.68
C ASP A 225 2.77 9.95 -12.13
N ALA A 226 3.68 10.21 -11.18
CA ALA A 226 4.99 10.79 -11.49
C ALA A 226 5.86 9.91 -12.41
N ILE A 227 5.72 8.58 -12.32
CA ILE A 227 6.44 7.63 -13.20
C ILE A 227 5.75 7.50 -14.55
N GLY A 228 4.41 7.51 -14.61
CA GLY A 228 3.66 7.41 -15.87
C GLY A 228 3.82 8.64 -16.76
N LEU A 229 4.08 9.82 -16.18
CA LEU A 229 4.43 11.03 -16.92
C LEU A 229 5.63 10.84 -17.88
N TYR A 230 6.52 9.89 -17.60
CA TYR A 230 7.64 9.57 -18.50
C TYR A 230 7.17 9.10 -19.88
N THR A 231 6.06 8.38 -19.98
CA THR A 231 5.57 7.69 -21.19
C THR A 231 4.16 8.09 -21.63
N GLU A 232 3.50 8.99 -20.91
CA GLU A 232 2.21 9.57 -21.31
C GLU A 232 2.24 10.12 -22.76
N PHE A 233 1.18 9.82 -23.52
CA PHE A 233 1.00 10.11 -24.94
C PHE A 233 2.00 9.47 -25.91
N LEU A 234 2.89 8.59 -25.45
CA LEU A 234 3.69 7.75 -26.33
C LEU A 234 2.95 6.46 -26.63
N SER A 235 3.18 5.89 -27.80
CA SER A 235 2.91 4.46 -28.02
C SER A 235 3.86 3.59 -27.19
N ALA A 236 3.54 2.31 -27.06
CA ALA A 236 4.46 1.33 -26.45
C ALA A 236 5.82 1.31 -27.19
N SER A 237 5.80 1.42 -28.52
CA SER A 237 7.01 1.47 -29.34
C SER A 237 7.85 2.72 -29.08
N GLU A 238 7.23 3.90 -29.00
CA GLU A 238 7.95 5.15 -28.70
C GLU A 238 8.47 5.18 -27.26
N SER A 239 7.77 4.52 -26.34
CA SER A 239 8.22 4.35 -24.95
C SER A 239 9.49 3.50 -24.89
N GLU A 240 9.56 2.40 -25.65
CA GLU A 240 10.75 1.56 -25.77
C GLU A 240 11.95 2.33 -26.37
N GLU A 241 11.71 3.14 -27.40
CA GLU A 241 12.74 3.96 -28.02
C GLU A 241 13.28 5.03 -27.05
N ALA A 242 12.38 5.68 -26.30
CA ALA A 242 12.75 6.71 -25.34
C ALA A 242 13.46 6.15 -24.09
N TYR A 243 13.06 4.96 -23.62
CA TYR A 243 13.53 4.37 -22.37
C TYR A 243 13.90 2.87 -22.54
N PRO A 244 14.92 2.54 -23.34
CA PRO A 244 15.27 1.15 -23.69
C PRO A 244 15.70 0.30 -22.48
N HIS A 245 16.10 0.94 -21.39
CA HIS A 245 16.49 0.23 -20.16
C HIS A 245 15.32 -0.04 -19.21
N LYS A 246 14.12 0.48 -19.49
CA LYS A 246 12.91 0.32 -18.66
C LYS A 246 13.19 0.58 -17.17
N ARG A 247 13.93 1.65 -16.89
CA ARG A 247 14.40 1.98 -15.55
C ARG A 247 14.25 3.48 -15.30
N PHE A 248 13.42 3.81 -14.33
CA PHE A 248 13.13 5.18 -13.92
C PHE A 248 13.73 5.44 -12.55
N ILE A 249 14.43 6.57 -12.39
CA ILE A 249 15.06 6.97 -11.13
C ILE A 249 14.64 8.40 -10.86
N LEU A 250 14.00 8.66 -9.72
CA LEU A 250 13.63 10.01 -9.28
C LEU A 250 14.72 10.63 -8.39
N SER A 251 15.29 9.84 -7.49
CA SER A 251 16.45 10.22 -6.68
C SER A 251 17.35 9.01 -6.45
N PRO A 252 18.68 9.12 -6.42
CA PRO A 252 19.56 8.01 -6.07
C PRO A 252 19.28 7.51 -4.63
N SER A 253 19.37 6.20 -4.42
CA SER A 253 19.18 5.55 -3.11
C SER A 253 20.28 5.92 -2.10
N ASN A 254 21.48 6.23 -2.60
CA ASN A 254 22.63 6.69 -1.83
C ASN A 254 23.19 7.95 -2.52
N PRO A 255 23.33 9.10 -1.81
CA PRO A 255 23.90 10.32 -2.36
C PRO A 255 25.30 10.16 -2.97
N GLN A 256 26.02 9.10 -2.59
CA GLN A 256 27.36 8.79 -3.10
C GLN A 256 27.34 8.04 -4.45
N ASP A 257 26.20 7.49 -4.87
CA ASP A 257 26.14 6.60 -6.06
C ASP A 257 26.30 7.36 -7.40
N GLN A 258 26.40 8.69 -7.41
CA GLN A 258 26.54 9.54 -8.63
C GLN A 258 25.55 9.18 -9.75
N VAL A 259 24.37 8.64 -9.42
CA VAL A 259 23.32 8.34 -10.40
C VAL A 259 22.40 9.55 -10.50
N GLU A 260 22.36 10.18 -11.67
CA GLU A 260 21.41 11.25 -11.95
C GLU A 260 19.98 10.70 -12.11
N PRO A 261 18.95 11.51 -11.79
CA PRO A 261 17.57 11.16 -12.11
C PRO A 261 17.40 10.85 -13.60
N THR A 262 16.54 9.90 -13.95
CA THR A 262 16.25 9.58 -15.36
C THR A 262 15.69 10.84 -16.02
N PRO A 263 16.30 11.37 -17.09
CA PRO A 263 15.78 12.55 -17.76
C PRO A 263 14.51 12.21 -18.53
N PHE A 264 13.57 13.15 -18.61
CA PHE A 264 12.41 13.01 -19.49
C PHE A 264 12.82 13.01 -20.97
N LYS A 265 12.09 12.24 -21.79
CA LYS A 265 12.00 12.50 -23.23
C LYS A 265 11.54 13.95 -23.41
N LEU A 266 12.38 14.75 -24.05
CA LEU A 266 12.10 16.18 -24.16
C LEU A 266 11.12 16.46 -25.30
N ASP A 267 9.91 16.86 -24.94
CA ASP A 267 8.84 17.29 -25.83
C ASP A 267 7.96 18.35 -25.16
N HIS A 268 6.94 18.85 -25.86
CA HIS A 268 6.05 19.90 -25.35
C HIS A 268 5.26 19.48 -24.10
N HIS A 269 5.01 18.18 -23.93
CA HIS A 269 4.24 17.63 -22.83
C HIS A 269 5.07 17.54 -21.55
N ARG A 270 6.27 16.94 -21.61
CA ARG A 270 7.13 16.77 -20.42
C ARG A 270 8.01 17.98 -20.10
N ALA A 271 8.34 18.84 -21.06
CA ALA A 271 9.27 19.96 -20.82
C ALA A 271 8.86 20.94 -19.69
N PRO A 272 7.55 21.21 -19.45
CA PRO A 272 7.09 21.95 -18.28
C PRO A 272 7.49 21.32 -16.93
N HIS A 273 7.63 20.01 -16.88
CA HIS A 273 7.85 19.22 -15.67
C HIS A 273 9.33 18.99 -15.36
N THR A 274 9.58 18.48 -14.16
CA THR A 274 10.86 18.00 -13.65
C THR A 274 10.68 16.60 -13.04
N PRO A 275 11.70 15.73 -13.07
CA PRO A 275 11.60 14.41 -12.46
C PRO A 275 11.08 14.49 -11.03
N GLY A 276 10.06 13.69 -10.72
CA GLY A 276 9.39 13.67 -9.42
C GLY A 276 8.16 14.58 -9.31
N ASP A 277 7.87 15.40 -10.32
CA ASP A 277 6.56 16.07 -10.43
C ASP A 277 5.45 15.04 -10.69
N TRP A 278 4.28 15.30 -10.14
CA TRP A 278 3.02 14.61 -10.45
C TRP A 278 2.07 15.56 -11.21
N THR A 279 0.94 15.05 -11.71
CA THR A 279 -0.01 15.77 -12.57
C THR A 279 -1.35 16.07 -11.87
N ASP A 280 -2.40 16.32 -12.64
CA ASP A 280 -3.74 16.59 -12.11
C ASP A 280 -4.39 15.37 -11.46
N ASP A 281 -3.93 14.16 -11.76
CA ASP A 281 -4.25 12.91 -11.08
C ASP A 281 -4.08 13.02 -9.56
N THR A 282 -2.85 13.29 -9.12
CA THR A 282 -2.52 13.43 -7.71
C THR A 282 -3.12 14.69 -7.11
N ASP A 283 -3.11 15.81 -7.84
CA ASP A 283 -3.71 17.06 -7.35
C ASP A 283 -5.22 16.89 -7.08
N HIS A 284 -5.98 16.26 -7.99
CA HIS A 284 -7.40 16.00 -7.80
C HIS A 284 -7.68 14.97 -6.69
N CYS A 285 -6.83 13.94 -6.54
CA CYS A 285 -6.83 13.06 -5.36
C CYS A 285 -6.71 13.90 -4.07
N LEU A 286 -5.76 14.84 -4.05
CA LEU A 286 -5.51 15.71 -2.90
C LEU A 286 -6.71 16.63 -2.61
N LEU A 287 -7.44 17.12 -3.62
CA LEU A 287 -8.64 17.94 -3.37
C LEU A 287 -9.69 17.17 -2.54
N ILE A 288 -9.90 15.88 -2.84
CA ILE A 288 -10.83 15.01 -2.10
C ILE A 288 -10.28 14.71 -0.69
N LEU A 289 -8.99 14.38 -0.59
CA LEU A 289 -8.35 14.13 0.71
C LEU A 289 -8.41 15.36 1.63
N LEU A 290 -8.07 16.53 1.12
CA LEU A 290 -8.05 17.79 1.87
C LEU A 290 -9.45 18.23 2.27
N SER A 291 -10.47 17.96 1.44
CA SER A 291 -11.88 18.14 1.81
C SER A 291 -12.26 17.33 3.06
N PHE A 292 -11.94 16.03 3.06
CA PHE A 292 -12.21 15.17 4.21
C PHE A 292 -11.43 15.60 5.44
N LEU A 293 -10.14 15.90 5.29
CA LEU A 293 -9.31 16.36 6.39
C LEU A 293 -9.81 17.70 6.98
N HIS A 294 -10.28 18.62 6.14
CA HIS A 294 -10.76 19.94 6.59
C HIS A 294 -11.88 19.84 7.63
N THR A 295 -12.83 18.92 7.44
CA THR A 295 -13.97 18.70 8.33
C THR A 295 -13.67 17.72 9.47
N ALA A 296 -12.60 16.92 9.35
CA ALA A 296 -12.28 15.86 10.30
C ALA A 296 -11.73 16.37 11.64
N ARG A 297 -12.28 15.87 12.75
CA ARG A 297 -11.87 16.23 14.12
C ARG A 297 -11.63 14.99 14.95
N THR A 298 -10.47 14.86 15.58
CA THR A 298 -10.23 13.85 16.63
C THR A 298 -10.01 14.50 17.99
N PRO A 299 -10.49 13.89 19.09
CA PRO A 299 -10.34 14.47 20.43
C PRO A 299 -8.86 14.67 20.81
N GLY A 300 -8.59 15.71 21.61
CA GLY A 300 -7.27 15.98 22.19
C GLY A 300 -6.76 14.84 23.08
N PRO A 301 -5.44 14.76 23.35
CA PRO A 301 -4.81 13.70 24.14
C PRO A 301 -5.31 13.55 25.59
N GLY A 302 -6.18 14.44 26.09
CA GLY A 302 -6.80 14.36 27.43
C GLY A 302 -8.21 13.77 27.48
N VAL A 303 -8.80 13.36 26.35
CA VAL A 303 -10.20 12.87 26.27
C VAL A 303 -10.28 11.43 25.70
N ALA A 304 -9.16 10.85 25.27
CA ALA A 304 -9.11 9.44 24.88
C ALA A 304 -9.22 8.53 26.12
N PRO A 305 -9.93 7.39 26.06
CA PRO A 305 -9.88 6.42 27.15
C PRO A 305 -8.41 6.04 27.40
N LEU A 306 -8.02 5.93 28.66
CA LEU A 306 -6.69 5.47 29.11
C LEU A 306 -6.33 4.05 28.60
N THR A 307 -7.21 3.43 27.81
CA THR A 307 -7.10 2.10 27.23
C THR A 307 -7.34 2.14 25.72
N PRO A 308 -6.49 1.49 24.90
CA PRO A 308 -6.70 1.37 23.46
C PRO A 308 -8.06 0.72 23.16
N VAL A 309 -8.92 1.40 22.40
CA VAL A 309 -10.19 0.80 21.96
C VAL A 309 -9.88 -0.36 21.00
N PRO A 310 -10.40 -1.58 21.27
CA PRO A 310 -10.25 -2.71 20.36
C PRO A 310 -10.80 -2.35 18.97
N ILE A 311 -10.05 -2.60 17.92
CA ILE A 311 -10.51 -2.45 16.54
C ILE A 311 -10.83 -3.86 16.04
N SER A 312 -12.06 -4.08 15.60
CA SER A 312 -12.48 -5.34 14.97
C SER A 312 -13.00 -5.05 13.56
N LEU A 313 -12.55 -5.84 12.58
CA LEU A 313 -13.03 -5.75 11.19
C LEU A 313 -14.45 -6.32 11.02
N ASP A 314 -14.88 -7.19 11.94
CA ASP A 314 -16.20 -7.86 11.97
C ASP A 314 -17.32 -6.99 12.57
N ASP A 315 -17.00 -5.77 13.00
CA ASP A 315 -17.84 -5.02 13.91
C ASP A 315 -19.06 -4.39 13.22
N ARG A 316 -20.10 -5.22 13.03
CA ARG A 316 -21.47 -4.76 12.77
C ARG A 316 -22.08 -3.99 13.96
N PHE A 317 -21.37 -3.88 15.09
CA PHE A 317 -21.77 -3.17 16.30
C PHE A 317 -20.66 -2.26 16.80
N GLY A 318 -20.20 -1.38 15.90
CA GLY A 318 -19.11 -0.42 16.08
C GLY A 318 -18.81 -0.06 17.54
N THR A 319 -17.61 -0.40 17.99
CA THR A 319 -16.99 0.27 19.12
C THR A 319 -17.19 1.78 18.95
N THR A 320 -17.46 2.49 20.05
CA THR A 320 -17.76 3.93 20.02
C THR A 320 -16.71 4.76 19.28
N PHE A 321 -15.47 4.26 19.15
CA PHE A 321 -14.41 4.92 18.40
C PHE A 321 -14.51 4.73 16.88
N ALA A 322 -14.69 3.49 16.39
CA ALA A 322 -14.89 3.24 14.95
C ALA A 322 -16.17 3.92 14.44
N ALA A 323 -17.25 3.89 15.24
CA ALA A 323 -18.49 4.61 14.94
C ALA A 323 -18.30 6.14 14.89
N LYS A 324 -17.47 6.71 15.78
CA LYS A 324 -17.12 8.15 15.75
C LYS A 324 -16.27 8.52 14.53
N ILE A 325 -15.35 7.66 14.12
CA ILE A 325 -14.55 7.87 12.91
C ILE A 325 -15.42 7.72 11.66
N ALA A 326 -16.28 6.70 11.61
CA ALA A 326 -17.26 6.53 10.55
C ALA A 326 -18.29 7.67 10.53
N ALA A 327 -18.49 8.40 11.63
CA ALA A 327 -19.35 9.58 11.66
C ALA A 327 -18.67 10.89 11.17
N GLN A 328 -17.37 10.88 10.86
CA GLN A 328 -16.68 12.06 10.31
C GLN A 328 -17.34 12.48 8.99
N PRO A 329 -17.62 13.78 8.78
CA PRO A 329 -18.26 14.24 7.55
C PRO A 329 -17.45 13.88 6.31
N LEU A 330 -18.09 13.30 5.30
CA LEU A 330 -17.46 13.01 4.02
C LEU A 330 -17.47 14.25 3.10
N PRO A 331 -16.55 14.33 2.13
CA PRO A 331 -16.58 15.34 1.08
C PRO A 331 -17.92 15.38 0.36
N THR A 332 -18.40 16.57 0.03
CA THR A 332 -19.64 16.76 -0.73
C THR A 332 -19.35 17.12 -2.19
N PRO A 333 -20.28 16.87 -3.13
CA PRO A 333 -20.14 17.31 -4.51
C PRO A 333 -19.86 18.80 -4.67
N VAL A 334 -20.49 19.65 -3.85
CA VAL A 334 -20.34 21.11 -3.90
C VAL A 334 -18.96 21.55 -3.41
N ASP A 335 -18.44 20.95 -2.32
CA ASP A 335 -17.09 21.28 -1.85
C ASP A 335 -16.01 20.83 -2.86
N LEU A 336 -16.17 19.64 -3.44
CA LEU A 336 -15.28 19.20 -4.51
C LEU A 336 -15.36 20.11 -5.74
N ALA A 337 -16.55 20.56 -6.14
CA ALA A 337 -16.72 21.53 -7.23
C ALA A 337 -16.01 22.86 -6.94
N ASN A 338 -16.13 23.39 -5.72
CA ASN A 338 -15.42 24.60 -5.30
C ASN A 338 -13.90 24.43 -5.39
N ARG A 339 -13.37 23.31 -4.88
CA ARG A 339 -11.94 22.99 -4.92
C ARG A 339 -11.43 22.82 -6.35
N LEU A 340 -12.18 22.15 -7.22
CA LEU A 340 -11.86 22.01 -8.64
C LEU A 340 -11.86 23.37 -9.34
N SER A 341 -12.82 24.24 -9.03
CA SER A 341 -12.89 25.60 -9.59
C SER A 341 -11.65 26.42 -9.21
N ILE A 342 -11.25 26.37 -7.93
CA ILE A 342 -10.03 27.03 -7.45
C ILE A 342 -8.78 26.43 -8.10
N TRP A 343 -8.69 25.10 -8.21
CA TRP A 343 -7.57 24.44 -8.86
C TRP A 343 -7.47 24.84 -10.34
N VAL A 344 -8.56 24.81 -11.10
CA VAL A 344 -8.59 25.25 -12.50
C VAL A 344 -8.18 26.73 -12.62
N GLN A 345 -8.55 27.57 -11.66
CA GLN A 345 -8.20 28.98 -11.66
C GLN A 345 -6.74 29.23 -11.25
N SER A 346 -6.21 28.49 -10.26
CA SER A 346 -5.02 28.90 -9.50
C SER A 346 -4.01 27.78 -9.18
N GLY A 347 -4.26 26.56 -9.68
CA GLY A 347 -3.53 25.34 -9.35
C GLY A 347 -3.71 24.87 -7.90
N LEU A 348 -2.92 23.89 -7.47
CA LEU A 348 -3.02 23.35 -6.10
C LEU A 348 -2.40 24.34 -5.11
N ARG A 349 -3.25 25.18 -4.54
CA ARG A 349 -2.85 26.29 -3.66
C ARG A 349 -1.98 25.90 -2.45
N PRO A 350 -2.21 24.78 -1.73
CA PRO A 350 -1.36 24.40 -0.60
C PRO A 350 0.14 24.33 -0.95
N LEU A 351 0.44 23.78 -2.14
CA LEU A 351 1.80 23.63 -2.67
C LEU A 351 2.21 24.76 -3.62
N ASP A 352 1.27 25.66 -3.94
CA ASP A 352 1.43 26.79 -4.85
C ASP A 352 1.85 26.39 -6.29
N THR A 353 1.44 25.20 -6.73
CA THR A 353 1.72 24.66 -8.07
C THR A 353 0.72 25.16 -9.11
N LEU A 354 1.05 25.01 -10.40
CA LEU A 354 0.17 25.33 -11.53
C LEU A 354 -0.77 24.15 -11.85
N PRO A 355 -1.97 24.39 -12.43
CA PRO A 355 -2.90 23.34 -12.83
C PRO A 355 -2.47 22.69 -14.15
N LEU A 356 -1.36 21.95 -14.12
CA LEU A 356 -0.87 21.17 -15.26
C LEU A 356 -1.67 19.87 -15.39
N GLY A 357 -1.81 19.36 -16.62
CA GLY A 357 -2.54 18.11 -16.89
C GLY A 357 -4.06 18.25 -17.10
N LEU A 358 -4.66 19.42 -16.85
CA LEU A 358 -6.12 19.61 -16.88
C LEU A 358 -6.80 19.00 -18.13
N GLY A 359 -7.55 17.92 -17.91
CA GLY A 359 -8.35 17.26 -18.92
C GLY A 359 -9.44 18.15 -19.54
N SER A 360 -9.70 17.96 -20.84
CA SER A 360 -10.62 18.79 -21.62
C SER A 360 -12.06 18.78 -21.08
N LEU A 361 -12.56 17.61 -20.67
CA LEU A 361 -13.90 17.45 -20.09
C LEU A 361 -14.00 18.21 -18.76
N VAL A 362 -13.07 17.99 -17.84
CA VAL A 362 -13.03 18.67 -16.54
C VAL A 362 -12.98 20.19 -16.76
N GLY A 363 -12.12 20.65 -17.65
CA GLY A 363 -11.96 22.07 -17.94
C GLY A 363 -13.20 22.71 -18.56
N ALA A 364 -14.00 21.96 -19.31
CA ALA A 364 -15.25 22.47 -19.90
C ALA A 364 -16.39 22.50 -18.86
N VAL A 365 -16.52 21.45 -18.06
CA VAL A 365 -17.56 21.36 -17.01
C VAL A 365 -17.31 22.39 -15.91
N VAL A 366 -16.08 22.47 -15.38
CA VAL A 366 -15.73 23.35 -14.24
C VAL A 366 -15.90 24.84 -14.59
N ARG A 367 -15.67 25.23 -15.85
CA ARG A 367 -15.82 26.62 -16.31
C ARG A 367 -17.25 27.01 -16.66
N SER A 368 -18.22 26.11 -16.50
CA SER A 368 -19.63 26.40 -16.78
C SER A 368 -20.21 27.31 -15.67
N PRO A 369 -21.06 28.31 -16.01
CA PRO A 369 -21.54 29.31 -15.03
C PRO A 369 -22.25 28.72 -13.81
N ASP A 370 -22.96 27.61 -13.99
CA ASP A 370 -23.76 26.98 -12.95
C ASP A 370 -23.00 25.89 -12.16
N PHE A 371 -21.73 25.66 -12.47
CA PHE A 371 -20.99 24.51 -11.95
C PHE A 371 -20.94 24.48 -10.41
N LEU A 372 -20.73 25.63 -9.77
CA LEU A 372 -20.70 25.72 -8.30
C LEU A 372 -22.09 25.61 -7.65
N ARG A 373 -23.16 25.84 -8.41
CA ARG A 373 -24.55 25.75 -7.92
C ARG A 373 -25.03 24.31 -7.95
N ASP A 374 -24.77 23.61 -9.06
CA ASP A 374 -25.23 22.24 -9.28
C ASP A 374 -24.26 21.49 -10.20
N PRO A 375 -23.13 21.00 -9.66
CA PRO A 375 -22.07 20.41 -10.47
C PRO A 375 -22.51 19.12 -11.17
N ILE A 376 -23.33 18.31 -10.50
CA ILE A 376 -23.83 17.04 -11.03
C ILE A 376 -24.74 17.29 -12.23
N ARG A 377 -25.68 18.24 -12.14
CA ARG A 377 -26.52 18.61 -13.29
C ARG A 377 -25.69 19.15 -14.45
N VAL A 378 -24.72 20.02 -14.18
CA VAL A 378 -23.86 20.58 -15.24
C VAL A 378 -23.05 19.47 -15.95
N ALA A 379 -22.49 18.52 -15.19
CA ALA A 379 -21.80 17.37 -15.76
C ALA A 379 -22.75 16.50 -16.60
N ARG A 380 -23.98 16.28 -16.13
CA ARG A 380 -25.03 15.55 -16.85
C ARG A 380 -25.39 16.23 -18.17
N GLU A 381 -25.74 17.52 -18.14
CA GLU A 381 -26.10 18.30 -19.33
C GLU A 381 -24.93 18.39 -20.33
N TYR A 382 -23.69 18.47 -19.82
CA TYR A 382 -22.51 18.41 -20.67
C TYR A 382 -22.42 17.06 -21.39
N TRP A 383 -22.63 15.95 -20.67
CA TRP A 383 -22.63 14.60 -21.24
C TRP A 383 -23.75 14.44 -22.27
N GLU A 384 -25.00 14.79 -21.94
CA GLU A 384 -26.17 14.69 -22.83
C GLU A 384 -25.95 15.44 -24.15
N ARG A 385 -25.36 16.64 -24.10
CA ARG A 385 -25.01 17.41 -25.30
C ARG A 385 -23.91 16.73 -26.13
N LYS A 386 -22.95 16.07 -25.50
CA LYS A 386 -21.85 15.37 -26.19
C LYS A 386 -22.27 14.03 -26.77
N THR A 387 -23.26 13.37 -26.19
CA THR A 387 -23.77 12.05 -26.64
C THR A 387 -25.04 12.15 -27.48
N ALA A 388 -25.56 13.36 -27.73
CA ALA A 388 -26.63 13.61 -28.68
C ALA A 388 -26.34 12.98 -30.06
N PRO A 389 -27.35 12.68 -30.90
CA PRO A 389 -27.16 12.01 -32.18
C PRO A 389 -26.05 12.64 -33.04
N GLY A 390 -25.02 11.85 -33.36
CA GLY A 390 -23.82 12.30 -34.09
C GLY A 390 -22.66 12.80 -33.23
N GLY A 391 -22.78 12.75 -31.90
CA GLY A 391 -21.73 13.09 -30.94
C GLY A 391 -20.89 11.90 -30.45
N ASP A 392 -19.75 12.20 -29.83
CA ASP A 392 -18.81 11.20 -29.34
C ASP A 392 -19.21 10.67 -27.95
N LYS A 393 -19.46 9.35 -27.85
CA LYS A 393 -19.74 8.65 -26.57
C LYS A 393 -18.45 8.34 -25.79
N LEU A 394 -17.63 9.35 -25.51
CA LEU A 394 -16.41 9.21 -24.72
C LEU A 394 -16.73 9.06 -23.23
N ALA A 395 -16.07 8.12 -22.54
CA ALA A 395 -16.06 8.01 -21.08
C ALA A 395 -14.62 8.09 -20.56
N PRO A 396 -14.11 9.31 -20.32
CA PRO A 396 -12.74 9.49 -19.87
C PRO A 396 -12.54 9.10 -18.40
N ASN A 397 -11.30 8.75 -18.06
CA ASN A 397 -10.86 8.26 -16.75
C ASN A 397 -10.70 9.32 -15.65
N GLY A 398 -10.84 10.62 -15.97
CA GLY A 398 -10.53 11.72 -15.05
C GLY A 398 -11.34 11.78 -13.74
N SER A 399 -12.42 10.99 -13.63
CA SER A 399 -13.13 10.78 -12.36
C SER A 399 -12.53 9.63 -11.55
N LEU A 400 -12.13 8.52 -12.19
CA LEU A 400 -11.55 7.36 -11.52
C LEU A 400 -10.21 7.70 -10.87
N MET A 401 -9.35 8.42 -11.61
CA MET A 401 -7.97 8.73 -11.22
C MET A 401 -7.82 9.37 -9.84
N ARG A 402 -8.86 10.11 -9.41
CA ARG A 402 -8.87 10.87 -8.17
C ARG A 402 -9.58 10.21 -6.99
N THR A 403 -10.17 9.03 -7.16
CA THR A 403 -11.11 8.45 -6.18
C THR A 403 -10.50 7.52 -5.14
N ALA A 404 -9.21 7.18 -5.24
CA ALA A 404 -8.54 6.35 -4.24
C ALA A 404 -8.73 6.82 -2.78
N PRO A 405 -8.70 8.13 -2.44
CA PRO A 405 -8.97 8.62 -1.09
C PRO A 405 -10.35 8.25 -0.54
N VAL A 406 -11.37 8.05 -1.39
CA VAL A 406 -12.72 7.65 -0.98
C VAL A 406 -12.69 6.29 -0.30
N GLY A 407 -11.95 5.32 -0.87
CA GLY A 407 -11.77 4.01 -0.25
C GLY A 407 -11.09 4.08 1.12
N LEU A 408 -10.14 5.00 1.28
CA LEU A 408 -9.38 5.18 2.52
C LEU A 408 -10.22 5.80 3.63
N MET A 409 -10.98 6.88 3.34
CA MET A 409 -11.85 7.52 4.33
C MET A 409 -13.04 6.64 4.72
N CYS A 410 -13.44 5.71 3.84
CA CYS A 410 -14.52 4.76 4.09
C CYS A 410 -14.05 3.41 4.67
N VAL A 411 -12.80 3.30 5.14
CA VAL A 411 -12.27 2.04 5.72
C VAL A 411 -13.12 1.50 6.89
N TRP A 412 -13.80 2.39 7.61
CA TRP A 412 -14.71 2.05 8.72
C TRP A 412 -16.20 2.17 8.37
N ARG A 413 -16.53 2.58 7.13
CA ARG A 413 -17.91 2.73 6.65
C ARG A 413 -18.38 1.47 5.94
N SER A 414 -19.68 1.38 5.72
CA SER A 414 -20.24 0.30 4.91
C SER A 414 -19.75 0.39 3.46
N GLU A 415 -19.82 -0.74 2.77
CA GLU A 415 -19.52 -0.79 1.34
C GLU A 415 -20.49 0.07 0.53
N GLU A 416 -21.79 0.04 0.85
CA GLU A 416 -22.81 0.84 0.16
C GLU A 416 -22.55 2.34 0.31
N GLU A 417 -22.16 2.82 1.50
CA GLU A 417 -21.74 4.22 1.67
C GLU A 417 -20.51 4.55 0.82
N THR A 418 -19.57 3.62 0.70
CA THR A 418 -18.38 3.79 -0.16
C THR A 418 -18.79 3.94 -1.62
N PHE A 419 -19.72 3.10 -2.09
CA PHE A 419 -20.26 3.17 -3.44
C PHE A 419 -20.99 4.49 -3.71
N THR A 420 -21.88 4.91 -2.80
CA THR A 420 -22.63 6.16 -2.93
C THR A 420 -21.69 7.36 -3.05
N VAL A 421 -20.72 7.48 -2.15
CA VAL A 421 -19.81 8.64 -2.13
C VAL A 421 -18.89 8.66 -3.36
N ALA A 422 -18.40 7.49 -3.79
CA ALA A 422 -17.61 7.39 -5.01
C ALA A 422 -18.43 7.81 -6.25
N ALA A 423 -19.70 7.39 -6.34
CA ALA A 423 -20.60 7.78 -7.42
C ALA A 423 -20.89 9.28 -7.41
N GLU A 424 -21.20 9.86 -6.25
CA GLU A 424 -21.49 11.29 -6.12
C GLU A 424 -20.28 12.17 -6.50
N LEU A 425 -19.09 11.85 -6.01
CA LEU A 425 -17.87 12.61 -6.30
C LEU A 425 -17.36 12.41 -7.73
N GLY A 426 -17.56 11.22 -8.32
CA GLY A 426 -17.27 10.98 -9.74
C GLY A 426 -18.15 11.84 -10.65
N ARG A 427 -19.45 11.91 -10.34
CA ARG A 427 -20.47 12.65 -11.09
C ARG A 427 -20.36 14.16 -11.02
N VAL A 428 -19.50 14.70 -10.14
CA VAL A 428 -19.16 16.13 -10.13
C VAL A 428 -18.65 16.60 -11.48
N THR A 429 -17.90 15.75 -12.22
CA THR A 429 -17.48 16.09 -13.59
C THR A 429 -17.88 15.05 -14.63
N HIS A 430 -17.98 13.76 -14.27
CA HIS A 430 -18.23 12.68 -15.23
C HIS A 430 -19.56 11.99 -14.95
N ALA A 431 -20.59 12.33 -15.72
CA ALA A 431 -21.92 11.75 -15.56
C ALA A 431 -22.10 10.38 -16.27
N ASP A 432 -21.17 9.98 -17.14
CA ASP A 432 -21.26 8.73 -17.90
C ASP A 432 -21.34 7.51 -16.96
N PRO A 433 -22.27 6.56 -17.16
CA PRO A 433 -22.43 5.36 -16.32
C PRO A 433 -21.14 4.57 -16.14
N ARG A 434 -20.31 4.48 -17.19
CA ARG A 434 -19.04 3.74 -17.16
C ARG A 434 -18.04 4.39 -16.21
N CYS A 435 -18.00 5.73 -16.18
CA CYS A 435 -17.19 6.48 -15.23
C CYS A 435 -17.67 6.27 -13.80
N VAL A 436 -18.98 6.29 -13.57
CA VAL A 436 -19.58 6.09 -12.24
C VAL A 436 -19.26 4.70 -11.70
N VAL A 437 -19.53 3.66 -12.48
CA VAL A 437 -19.25 2.26 -12.10
C VAL A 437 -17.77 2.04 -11.84
N ALA A 438 -16.89 2.64 -12.66
CA ALA A 438 -15.46 2.54 -12.42
C ALA A 438 -15.03 3.20 -11.10
N CYS A 439 -15.56 4.39 -10.77
CA CYS A 439 -15.27 5.06 -9.48
C CYS A 439 -15.73 4.21 -8.29
N VAL A 440 -16.93 3.63 -8.38
CA VAL A 440 -17.53 2.74 -7.37
C VAL A 440 -16.63 1.53 -7.12
N ILE A 441 -16.27 0.81 -8.18
CA ILE A 441 -15.41 -0.37 -8.10
C ILE A 441 -14.01 -0.02 -7.60
N GLY A 442 -13.40 1.03 -8.15
CA GLY A 442 -12.03 1.44 -7.81
C GLY A 442 -11.89 1.88 -6.35
N SER A 443 -12.82 2.70 -5.85
CA SER A 443 -12.83 3.14 -4.45
C SER A 443 -13.03 1.97 -3.50
N ALA A 444 -13.94 1.04 -3.82
CA ALA A 444 -14.18 -0.11 -2.98
C ALA A 444 -13.02 -1.12 -3.01
N LEU A 445 -12.33 -1.29 -4.14
CA LEU A 445 -11.12 -2.11 -4.21
C LEU A 445 -10.06 -1.58 -3.27
N VAL A 446 -9.79 -0.27 -3.27
CA VAL A 446 -8.87 0.35 -2.31
C VAL A 446 -9.29 0.05 -0.87
N ARG A 447 -10.59 0.23 -0.55
CA ARG A 447 -11.13 -0.07 0.79
C ARG A 447 -10.89 -1.53 1.20
N TRP A 448 -11.28 -2.47 0.35
CA TRP A 448 -11.14 -3.92 0.60
C TRP A 448 -9.67 -4.32 0.75
N LEU A 449 -8.78 -3.79 -0.09
CA LEU A 449 -7.34 -4.06 -0.02
C LEU A 449 -6.73 -3.57 1.29
N VAL A 450 -7.06 -2.33 1.72
CA VAL A 450 -6.62 -1.80 3.01
C VAL A 450 -7.08 -2.71 4.14
N ARG A 451 -8.37 -3.09 4.15
CA ARG A 451 -8.96 -3.98 5.17
C ARG A 451 -8.46 -5.43 5.10
N GLY A 452 -7.78 -5.82 4.02
CA GLY A 452 -7.32 -7.18 3.80
C GLY A 452 -8.43 -8.15 3.38
N GLU A 453 -9.52 -7.64 2.83
CA GLU A 453 -10.69 -8.42 2.36
C GLU A 453 -10.46 -9.07 0.98
N VAL A 454 -9.36 -8.73 0.30
CA VAL A 454 -8.95 -9.32 -0.98
C VAL A 454 -7.86 -10.37 -0.73
N GLU A 455 -8.25 -11.63 -0.58
CA GLU A 455 -7.33 -12.76 -0.36
C GLU A 455 -7.02 -13.54 -1.65
N SER A 456 -7.91 -13.44 -2.63
CA SER A 456 -7.84 -14.16 -3.90
C SER A 456 -8.33 -13.30 -5.07
N GLU A 457 -7.99 -13.69 -6.30
CA GLU A 457 -8.52 -13.05 -7.50
C GLU A 457 -10.06 -13.16 -7.60
N GLY A 458 -10.64 -14.19 -6.98
CA GLY A 458 -12.09 -14.35 -6.88
C GLY A 458 -12.75 -13.23 -6.08
N ASN A 459 -12.09 -12.69 -5.06
CA ASN A 459 -12.61 -11.55 -4.30
C ASN A 459 -12.67 -10.28 -5.15
N ILE A 460 -11.70 -10.08 -6.06
CA ILE A 460 -11.70 -8.96 -7.01
C ILE A 460 -12.92 -9.06 -7.93
N SER A 461 -13.12 -10.23 -8.55
CA SER A 461 -14.26 -10.45 -9.45
C SER A 461 -15.59 -10.31 -8.71
N HIS A 462 -15.68 -10.81 -7.48
CA HIS A 462 -16.87 -10.65 -6.65
C HIS A 462 -17.19 -9.18 -6.36
N LEU A 463 -16.19 -8.37 -5.98
CA LEU A 463 -16.40 -6.95 -5.72
C LEU A 463 -16.81 -6.17 -6.97
N ILE A 464 -16.21 -6.47 -8.13
CA ILE A 464 -16.62 -5.89 -9.42
C ILE A 464 -18.10 -6.16 -9.68
N GLN A 465 -18.52 -7.42 -9.51
CA GLN A 465 -19.92 -7.82 -9.67
C GLN A 465 -20.84 -7.08 -8.68
N ARG A 466 -20.43 -6.92 -7.41
CA ARG A 466 -21.20 -6.17 -6.41
C ARG A 466 -21.36 -4.69 -6.75
N GLY A 467 -20.31 -4.04 -7.26
CA GLY A 467 -20.38 -2.65 -7.70
C GLY A 467 -21.34 -2.45 -8.88
N LEU A 468 -21.37 -3.43 -9.80
CA LEU A 468 -22.30 -3.47 -10.92
C LEU A 468 -23.75 -3.66 -10.46
N GLU A 469 -24.00 -4.65 -9.60
CA GLU A 469 -25.33 -4.90 -9.00
C GLU A 469 -25.86 -3.68 -8.24
N TRP A 470 -24.99 -3.02 -7.47
CA TRP A 470 -25.34 -1.79 -6.76
C TRP A 470 -25.70 -0.66 -7.74
N TYR A 471 -24.94 -0.49 -8.83
CA TYR A 471 -25.24 0.54 -9.83
C TYR A 471 -26.61 0.30 -10.48
N THR A 472 -26.90 -0.95 -10.87
CA THR A 472 -28.18 -1.33 -11.48
C THR A 472 -29.36 -1.16 -10.53
N ALA A 473 -29.17 -1.42 -9.23
CA ALA A 473 -30.24 -1.28 -8.23
C ALA A 473 -30.46 0.17 -7.77
N MET A 474 -29.37 0.91 -7.54
CA MET A 474 -29.39 2.22 -6.89
C MET A 474 -28.79 3.33 -7.75
N GLY A 475 -27.64 3.07 -8.39
CA GLY A 475 -26.88 4.07 -9.16
C GLY A 475 -27.69 4.73 -10.27
N VAL A 476 -28.43 3.94 -11.05
CA VAL A 476 -29.31 4.43 -12.14
C VAL A 476 -30.46 5.31 -11.63
N ASN A 477 -30.85 5.15 -10.36
CA ASN A 477 -31.96 5.87 -9.73
C ASN A 477 -31.48 7.10 -8.94
N MET A 478 -30.17 7.40 -8.92
CA MET A 478 -29.64 8.57 -8.22
C MET A 478 -30.14 9.86 -8.87
N VAL A 479 -30.37 10.88 -8.04
CA VAL A 479 -30.78 12.21 -8.53
C VAL A 479 -29.73 12.74 -9.52
N GLY A 480 -30.20 13.12 -10.71
CA GLY A 480 -29.36 13.60 -11.80
C GLY A 480 -28.59 12.53 -12.58
N ALA A 481 -28.90 11.24 -12.39
CA ALA A 481 -28.31 10.18 -13.20
C ALA A 481 -28.70 10.36 -14.68
N VAL A 482 -27.86 9.84 -15.58
CA VAL A 482 -28.20 9.79 -17.01
C VAL A 482 -28.97 8.51 -17.31
N GLU A 483 -29.90 8.59 -18.25
CA GLU A 483 -30.71 7.46 -18.71
C GLU A 483 -30.02 6.72 -19.87
N GLU A 484 -28.87 6.09 -19.61
CA GLU A 484 -28.16 5.24 -20.58
C GLU A 484 -27.90 3.87 -19.95
N ALA A 485 -28.20 2.80 -20.71
CA ALA A 485 -27.94 1.44 -20.28
C ALA A 485 -26.43 1.13 -20.28
N LEU A 486 -25.96 0.45 -19.24
CA LEU A 486 -24.58 -0.02 -19.15
C LEU A 486 -24.40 -1.32 -19.96
N ASP A 487 -23.37 -1.39 -20.80
CA ASP A 487 -22.92 -2.66 -21.37
C ASP A 487 -22.01 -3.39 -20.37
N GLU A 488 -22.59 -4.35 -19.64
CA GLU A 488 -21.85 -5.17 -18.67
C GLU A 488 -20.74 -6.00 -19.33
N GLN A 489 -20.96 -6.47 -20.56
CA GLN A 489 -19.97 -7.29 -21.26
C GLN A 489 -18.76 -6.44 -21.64
N GLU A 490 -18.95 -5.15 -21.95
CA GLU A 490 -17.86 -4.21 -22.16
C GLU A 490 -16.97 -4.07 -20.93
N LEU A 491 -17.55 -3.92 -19.73
CA LEU A 491 -16.79 -3.89 -18.49
C LEU A 491 -15.96 -5.17 -18.34
N TRP A 492 -16.60 -6.33 -18.46
CA TRP A 492 -15.92 -7.62 -18.27
C TRP A 492 -14.82 -7.92 -19.30
N ARG A 493 -14.88 -7.33 -20.51
CA ARG A 493 -13.77 -7.38 -21.48
C ARG A 493 -12.49 -6.70 -20.99
N HIS A 494 -12.59 -5.76 -20.04
CA HIS A 494 -11.43 -5.04 -19.50
C HIS A 494 -10.99 -5.54 -18.12
N VAL A 495 -11.91 -6.13 -17.32
CA VAL A 495 -11.60 -6.54 -15.94
C VAL A 495 -11.78 -8.04 -15.68
N GLY A 496 -12.14 -8.83 -16.69
CA GLY A 496 -12.32 -10.29 -16.57
C GLY A 496 -11.03 -11.02 -16.18
N HIS A 497 -11.14 -12.18 -15.51
CA HIS A 497 -10.01 -12.92 -14.94
C HIS A 497 -8.88 -13.24 -15.94
N GLY A 498 -9.23 -13.49 -17.20
CA GLY A 498 -8.29 -13.83 -18.28
C GLY A 498 -7.66 -12.64 -19.00
N VAL A 499 -8.08 -11.40 -18.71
CA VAL A 499 -7.58 -10.19 -19.37
C VAL A 499 -6.13 -9.93 -18.98
N LYS A 500 -5.30 -9.59 -19.97
CA LYS A 500 -3.90 -9.18 -19.83
C LYS A 500 -3.73 -7.71 -20.20
N LEU A 501 -2.57 -7.13 -19.89
CA LEU A 501 -2.26 -5.74 -20.27
C LEU A 501 -2.35 -5.51 -21.78
N GLU A 502 -1.84 -6.46 -22.55
CA GLU A 502 -1.86 -6.48 -24.02
C GLU A 502 -3.28 -6.30 -24.59
N ASP A 503 -4.28 -6.91 -23.93
CA ASP A 503 -5.67 -6.91 -24.37
C ASP A 503 -6.34 -5.53 -24.22
N LEU A 504 -5.82 -4.71 -23.29
CA LEU A 504 -6.36 -3.38 -23.00
C LEU A 504 -5.99 -2.35 -24.08
N LYS A 505 -4.93 -2.61 -24.86
CA LYS A 505 -4.43 -1.73 -25.92
C LYS A 505 -4.31 -0.28 -25.43
N LEU A 506 -3.46 -0.04 -24.43
CA LEU A 506 -3.44 1.21 -23.67
C LEU A 506 -3.06 2.43 -24.53
N ASP A 507 -2.34 2.22 -25.63
CA ASP A 507 -1.99 3.24 -26.62
C ASP A 507 -2.93 3.28 -27.85
N GLU A 508 -4.11 2.64 -27.81
CA GLU A 508 -5.08 2.70 -28.91
C GLU A 508 -5.51 4.14 -29.19
N GLU A 509 -5.25 4.59 -30.41
CA GLU A 509 -5.58 5.93 -30.89
C GLU A 509 -7.05 6.28 -30.63
N GLY A 510 -7.28 7.47 -30.08
CA GLY A 510 -8.62 7.97 -29.74
C GLY A 510 -9.26 7.35 -28.49
N LYS A 511 -8.64 6.36 -27.85
CA LYS A 511 -9.18 5.68 -26.64
C LYS A 511 -8.20 5.56 -25.47
N ILE A 512 -7.06 6.23 -25.52
CA ILE A 512 -6.03 6.13 -24.48
C ILE A 512 -6.58 6.46 -23.08
N GLY A 513 -7.43 7.49 -22.96
CA GLY A 513 -8.04 7.90 -21.68
C GLY A 513 -9.36 7.21 -21.35
N TYR A 514 -9.68 6.07 -21.98
CA TYR A 514 -10.95 5.37 -21.72
C TYR A 514 -10.97 4.74 -20.32
N VAL A 515 -12.01 5.04 -19.53
CA VAL A 515 -12.06 4.68 -18.10
C VAL A 515 -11.92 3.20 -17.80
N TYR A 516 -12.46 2.30 -18.64
CA TYR A 516 -12.32 0.86 -18.42
C TYR A 516 -10.94 0.33 -18.74
N LYS A 517 -10.13 1.03 -19.57
CA LYS A 517 -8.72 0.69 -19.74
C LYS A 517 -7.92 0.99 -18.48
N THR A 518 -8.16 2.16 -17.86
CA THR A 518 -7.54 2.52 -16.57
C THR A 518 -7.96 1.57 -15.45
N LEU A 519 -9.27 1.28 -15.32
CA LEU A 519 -9.76 0.29 -14.36
C LEU A 519 -9.15 -1.10 -14.61
N GLY A 520 -9.13 -1.53 -15.87
CA GLY A 520 -8.55 -2.79 -16.32
C GLY A 520 -7.06 -2.88 -15.99
N ALA A 521 -6.29 -1.83 -16.26
CA ALA A 521 -4.85 -1.78 -15.98
C ALA A 521 -4.58 -2.01 -14.48
N GLY A 522 -5.32 -1.31 -13.62
CA GLY A 522 -5.23 -1.51 -12.17
C GLY A 522 -5.59 -2.92 -11.72
N VAL A 523 -6.70 -3.48 -12.23
CA VAL A 523 -7.16 -4.84 -11.90
C VAL A 523 -6.19 -5.92 -12.38
N VAL A 524 -5.65 -5.78 -13.60
CA VAL A 524 -4.67 -6.71 -14.17
C VAL A 524 -3.38 -6.70 -13.35
N LEU A 525 -2.82 -5.52 -13.04
CA LEU A 525 -1.62 -5.42 -12.19
C LEU A 525 -1.86 -6.00 -10.80
N LEU A 526 -3.02 -5.76 -10.21
CA LEU A 526 -3.39 -6.31 -8.90
C LEU A 526 -3.37 -7.84 -8.93
N ARG A 527 -3.97 -8.46 -9.95
CA ARG A 527 -3.93 -9.92 -10.14
C ARG A 527 -2.50 -10.44 -10.36
N MET A 528 -1.71 -9.76 -11.18
CA MET A 528 -0.29 -10.11 -11.38
C MET A 528 0.48 -10.12 -10.05
N ALA A 529 0.30 -9.07 -9.23
CA ALA A 529 0.92 -8.97 -7.92
C ALA A 529 0.51 -10.09 -6.94
N MET A 530 -0.74 -10.58 -7.05
CA MET A 530 -1.26 -11.69 -6.23
C MET A 530 -0.78 -13.06 -6.70
N ARG A 531 -0.62 -13.27 -8.03
CA ARG A 531 -0.11 -14.52 -8.63
C ARG A 531 1.35 -14.77 -8.30
N GLU A 532 2.14 -13.71 -8.21
CA GLU A 532 3.49 -13.74 -7.68
C GLU A 532 3.41 -14.07 -6.19
N ARG A 533 3.42 -15.38 -5.88
CA ARG A 533 3.20 -15.97 -4.54
C ARG A 533 3.49 -14.95 -3.43
N MET A 534 2.47 -14.59 -2.66
CA MET A 534 2.59 -13.82 -1.41
C MET A 534 3.23 -14.70 -0.31
N LYS A 535 4.44 -15.21 -0.57
CA LYS A 535 5.33 -15.76 0.45
C LYS A 535 5.75 -14.61 1.37
N ALA A 536 6.50 -14.94 2.42
CA ALA A 536 7.07 -14.05 3.42
C ALA A 536 8.04 -12.98 2.86
N ASP A 537 7.68 -12.28 1.79
CA ASP A 537 8.54 -11.38 1.04
C ASP A 537 8.97 -10.20 1.90
N GLY A 538 10.28 -10.05 2.04
CA GLY A 538 10.89 -8.88 2.66
C GLY A 538 10.59 -7.60 1.87
N PRO A 539 10.73 -6.40 2.49
CA PRO A 539 10.46 -5.12 1.86
C PRO A 539 11.13 -4.95 0.49
N ARG A 540 12.39 -5.39 0.34
CA ARG A 540 13.13 -5.29 -0.94
C ARG A 540 12.48 -6.06 -2.08
N VAL A 541 11.93 -7.25 -1.82
CA VAL A 541 11.24 -8.05 -2.85
C VAL A 541 9.94 -7.36 -3.25
N LYS A 542 9.20 -6.83 -2.27
CA LYS A 542 7.98 -6.07 -2.55
C LYS A 542 8.23 -4.76 -3.29
N GLN A 543 9.33 -4.06 -2.97
CA GLN A 543 9.80 -2.88 -3.71
C GLN A 543 10.07 -3.21 -5.18
N LYS A 544 10.87 -4.25 -5.44
CA LYS A 544 11.13 -4.72 -6.81
C LYS A 544 9.84 -5.12 -7.54
N ARG A 545 8.87 -5.71 -6.83
CA ARG A 545 7.57 -6.07 -7.41
C ARG A 545 6.78 -4.82 -7.82
N PHE A 546 6.59 -3.86 -6.90
CA PHE A 546 5.89 -2.62 -7.20
C PHE A 546 6.55 -1.89 -8.39
N GLU A 547 7.87 -1.72 -8.32
CA GLU A 547 8.66 -1.06 -9.36
C GLU A 547 8.49 -1.73 -10.72
N ARG A 548 8.66 -3.05 -10.79
CA ARG A 548 8.56 -3.81 -12.04
C ARG A 548 7.15 -3.77 -12.62
N LEU A 549 6.11 -3.89 -11.80
CA LEU A 549 4.73 -3.89 -12.27
C LEU A 549 4.33 -2.51 -12.80
N ILE A 550 4.62 -1.43 -12.06
CA ILE A 550 4.36 -0.06 -12.54
C ILE A 550 5.20 0.26 -13.77
N THR A 551 6.49 -0.11 -13.77
CA THR A 551 7.36 0.06 -14.94
C THR A 551 6.79 -0.66 -16.17
N GLY A 552 6.35 -1.91 -16.01
CA GLY A 552 5.74 -2.66 -17.10
C GLY A 552 4.49 -1.96 -17.66
N LEU A 553 3.63 -1.45 -16.78
CA LEU A 553 2.44 -0.71 -17.17
C LEU A 553 2.75 0.58 -17.91
N VAL A 554 3.65 1.42 -17.39
CA VAL A 554 3.94 2.72 -18.03
C VAL A 554 4.60 2.55 -19.39
N MET A 555 5.36 1.46 -19.60
CA MET A 555 5.98 1.16 -20.89
C MET A 555 4.98 0.76 -21.98
N GLU A 556 3.72 0.47 -21.65
CA GLU A 556 2.63 0.31 -22.63
C GLU A 556 2.18 1.66 -23.23
N GLY A 557 2.63 2.78 -22.67
CA GLY A 557 2.31 4.12 -23.18
C GLY A 557 0.84 4.51 -22.99
N GLY A 558 0.31 5.31 -23.90
CA GLY A 558 -1.04 5.85 -23.87
C GLY A 558 -1.23 6.86 -22.74
N ASP A 559 -2.29 6.70 -21.96
CA ASP A 559 -2.61 7.52 -20.78
C ASP A 559 -1.89 6.96 -19.54
N ALA A 560 -0.55 6.97 -19.61
CA ALA A 560 0.31 6.18 -18.73
C ALA A 560 0.33 6.69 -17.28
N ASP A 561 0.29 8.01 -17.05
CA ASP A 561 0.20 8.63 -15.72
C ASP A 561 -1.11 8.23 -15.03
N THR A 562 -2.25 8.34 -15.72
CA THR A 562 -3.54 7.96 -15.13
C THR A 562 -3.64 6.47 -14.84
N ASN A 563 -3.21 5.64 -15.79
CA ASN A 563 -3.19 4.19 -15.61
C ASN A 563 -2.32 3.78 -14.42
N ALA A 564 -1.11 4.35 -14.31
CA ALA A 564 -0.18 4.05 -13.24
C ALA A 564 -0.59 4.68 -11.91
N CYS A 565 -1.22 5.85 -11.89
CA CYS A 565 -1.78 6.49 -10.70
C CYS A 565 -2.79 5.56 -10.03
N PHE A 566 -3.80 5.11 -10.79
CA PHE A 566 -4.81 4.22 -10.24
C PHE A 566 -4.24 2.84 -9.85
N ALA A 567 -3.39 2.23 -10.69
CA ALA A 567 -2.76 0.96 -10.37
C ALA A 567 -1.83 1.06 -9.16
N GLY A 568 -1.11 2.17 -9.01
CA GLY A 568 -0.22 2.48 -7.91
C GLY A 568 -0.96 2.60 -6.58
N ALA A 569 -2.17 3.17 -6.59
CA ALA A 569 -3.05 3.17 -5.42
C ALA A 569 -3.45 1.76 -4.98
N LEU A 570 -3.85 0.89 -5.92
CA LEU A 570 -4.23 -0.50 -5.63
C LEU A 570 -3.03 -1.33 -5.13
N LEU A 571 -1.89 -1.28 -5.83
CA LEU A 571 -0.68 -1.99 -5.41
C LEU A 571 -0.14 -1.46 -4.08
N GLY A 572 -0.22 -0.15 -3.86
CA GLY A 572 0.12 0.47 -2.59
C GLY A 572 -0.77 0.01 -1.43
N ALA A 573 -2.09 -0.09 -1.67
CA ALA A 573 -3.04 -0.63 -0.71
C ALA A 573 -2.81 -2.12 -0.41
N LEU A 574 -2.42 -2.93 -1.41
CA LEU A 574 -2.11 -4.34 -1.24
C LEU A 574 -0.80 -4.57 -0.47
N LEU A 575 0.27 -3.90 -0.92
CA LEU A 575 1.65 -4.20 -0.52
C LEU A 575 2.12 -3.39 0.69
N GLY A 576 1.55 -2.19 0.88
CA GLY A 576 1.90 -1.25 1.94
C GLY A 576 3.04 -0.28 1.58
N ARG A 577 3.18 0.82 2.33
CA ARG A 577 4.20 1.88 2.10
C ARG A 577 5.63 1.34 2.13
N THR A 578 5.91 0.34 2.98
CA THR A 578 7.24 -0.29 3.05
C THR A 578 7.65 -0.98 1.74
N ALA A 579 6.68 -1.33 0.89
CA ALA A 579 6.88 -1.96 -0.40
C ALA A 579 7.06 -0.98 -1.57
N LEU A 580 7.01 0.33 -1.34
CA LEU A 580 7.24 1.30 -2.41
C LEU A 580 8.75 1.56 -2.58
N PRO A 581 9.28 1.71 -3.81
CA PRO A 581 10.72 1.87 -4.04
C PRO A 581 11.27 3.14 -3.37
N ASP A 582 12.34 3.01 -2.59
CA ASP A 582 12.87 4.15 -1.81
C ASP A 582 13.39 5.27 -2.72
N HIS A 583 14.04 4.91 -3.83
CA HIS A 583 14.57 5.85 -4.82
C HIS A 583 13.49 6.57 -5.65
N TRP A 584 12.24 6.08 -5.62
CA TRP A 584 11.07 6.79 -6.14
C TRP A 584 10.46 7.68 -5.07
N LYS A 585 10.11 7.11 -3.90
CA LYS A 585 9.52 7.87 -2.78
C LYS A 585 10.35 9.09 -2.38
N ASN A 586 11.67 8.94 -2.30
CA ASN A 586 12.57 9.99 -1.87
C ASN A 586 12.81 11.06 -2.94
N GLY A 587 12.54 10.74 -4.21
CA GLY A 587 12.64 11.68 -5.33
C GLY A 587 11.31 12.31 -5.74
N LEU A 588 10.21 11.97 -5.07
CA LEU A 588 8.91 12.57 -5.34
C LEU A 588 8.88 14.01 -4.83
N ASN A 589 8.59 14.97 -5.71
CA ASN A 589 8.45 16.37 -5.33
C ASN A 589 7.29 16.50 -4.34
N HIS A 590 7.48 17.30 -3.29
CA HIS A 590 6.53 17.43 -2.17
C HIS A 590 6.18 16.12 -1.44
N GLY A 591 6.94 15.02 -1.63
CA GLY A 591 6.65 13.72 -1.02
C GLY A 591 6.59 13.73 0.52
N SER A 592 7.40 14.57 1.17
CA SER A 592 7.36 14.77 2.63
C SER A 592 6.04 15.42 3.08
N TRP A 593 5.55 16.41 2.34
CA TRP A 593 4.26 17.06 2.59
C TRP A 593 3.10 16.09 2.40
N LEU A 594 3.10 15.32 1.30
CA LEU A 594 2.09 14.29 1.03
C LEU A 594 2.06 13.22 2.13
N ASN A 595 3.22 12.75 2.56
CA ASN A 595 3.34 11.82 3.68
C ASN A 595 2.82 12.41 5.01
N GLY A 596 2.97 13.72 5.21
CA GLY A 596 2.35 14.45 6.31
C GLY A 596 0.82 14.40 6.29
N LYS A 597 0.19 14.62 5.13
CA LYS A 597 -1.27 14.50 4.94
C LYS A 597 -1.76 13.07 5.06
N ALA A 598 -1.00 12.10 4.55
CA ALA A 598 -1.29 10.67 4.73
C ALA A 598 -1.30 10.27 6.22
N ARG A 599 -0.34 10.77 7.01
CA ARG A 599 -0.32 10.56 8.47
C ARG A 599 -1.46 11.29 9.18
N ALA A 600 -1.85 12.48 8.73
CA ALA A 600 -3.04 13.16 9.24
C ALA A 600 -4.30 12.31 9.03
N LEU A 601 -4.45 11.70 7.84
CA LEU A 601 -5.51 10.75 7.57
C LEU A 601 -5.43 9.54 8.51
N CYS A 602 -4.26 8.95 8.73
CA CYS A 602 -4.10 7.85 9.69
C CYS A 602 -4.54 8.24 11.11
N ARG A 603 -4.23 9.45 11.58
CA ARG A 603 -4.72 9.96 12.88
C ARG A 603 -6.24 10.11 12.90
N VAL A 604 -6.82 10.70 11.84
CA VAL A 604 -8.28 10.83 11.69
C VAL A 604 -8.97 9.46 11.71
N LEU A 605 -8.36 8.47 11.07
CA LEU A 605 -8.85 7.10 11.01
C LEU A 605 -8.55 6.27 12.27
N GLY A 606 -7.90 6.86 13.28
CA GLY A 606 -7.55 6.17 14.52
C GLY A 606 -6.47 5.09 14.38
N LEU A 607 -5.72 5.14 13.29
CA LEU A 607 -4.63 4.20 12.95
C LEU A 607 -3.28 4.65 13.52
N GLU A 608 -3.11 5.95 13.72
CA GLU A 608 -1.97 6.54 14.45
C GLU A 608 -2.47 7.34 15.65
N ASP A 609 -1.66 7.39 16.71
CA ASP A 609 -1.98 8.22 17.88
C ASP A 609 -1.86 9.72 17.57
N GLY A 610 -2.62 10.51 18.32
CA GLY A 610 -2.60 11.97 18.25
C GLY A 610 -3.93 12.59 17.85
N SER A 611 -4.08 13.86 18.19
CA SER A 611 -5.24 14.66 17.80
C SER A 611 -5.04 15.31 16.43
N TYR A 612 -6.14 15.60 15.75
CA TYR A 612 -6.16 16.32 14.49
C TYR A 612 -7.36 17.24 14.41
N ASN A 613 -7.12 18.48 13.99
CA ASN A 613 -8.13 19.47 13.70
C ASN A 613 -7.86 20.07 12.32
N GLY A 614 -8.64 19.67 11.31
CA GLY A 614 -8.51 20.20 9.96
C GLY A 614 -8.67 21.71 9.84
N MET A 615 -9.48 22.37 10.69
CA MET A 615 -9.64 23.83 10.66
C MET A 615 -8.36 24.58 11.10
N GLU A 616 -7.45 23.91 11.81
CA GLU A 616 -6.14 24.47 12.18
C GLU A 616 -5.05 24.18 11.15
N ASP A 617 -5.32 23.28 10.20
CA ASP A 617 -4.42 22.93 9.10
C ASP A 617 -4.78 23.77 7.86
N LEU A 618 -4.06 24.88 7.67
CA LEU A 618 -4.31 25.86 6.59
C LEU A 618 -4.33 25.23 5.20
N ASP A 619 -3.54 24.18 4.97
CA ASP A 619 -3.49 23.49 3.68
C ASP A 619 -4.82 22.79 3.32
N THR A 620 -5.69 22.52 4.31
CA THR A 620 -6.98 21.86 4.05
C THR A 620 -8.04 22.80 3.51
N TYR A 621 -7.83 24.12 3.62
CA TYR A 621 -8.74 25.10 3.05
C TYR A 621 -8.76 24.98 1.51
N PRO A 622 -9.89 25.27 0.85
CA PRO A 622 -9.97 25.20 -0.62
C PRO A 622 -8.89 26.02 -1.35
N ASP A 623 -8.46 27.14 -0.75
CA ASP A 623 -7.41 28.02 -1.26
C ASP A 623 -6.03 27.80 -0.59
N GLY A 624 -5.88 26.72 0.18
CA GLY A 624 -4.67 26.40 0.94
C GLY A 624 -4.23 27.47 1.93
N GLY A 625 -5.13 28.36 2.37
CA GLY A 625 -4.81 29.48 3.24
C GLY A 625 -3.97 30.59 2.58
N ARG A 626 -3.85 30.57 1.24
CA ARG A 626 -3.06 31.54 0.46
C ARG A 626 -3.91 32.49 -0.37
N GLY A 627 -5.22 32.34 -0.38
CA GLY A 627 -6.10 33.03 -1.31
C GLY A 627 -6.05 32.46 -2.73
N VAL A 628 -7.07 32.83 -3.50
CA VAL A 628 -7.20 32.52 -4.93
C VAL A 628 -6.42 33.56 -5.74
N LEU A 629 -5.69 33.12 -6.77
CA LEU A 629 -4.89 34.01 -7.60
C LEU A 629 -5.76 34.82 -8.57
N SER A 630 -5.37 36.08 -8.76
CA SER A 630 -5.91 36.93 -9.84
C SER A 630 -5.47 36.43 -11.22
N ARG A 631 -6.17 36.90 -12.25
CA ARG A 631 -5.84 36.55 -13.64
C ARG A 631 -4.47 37.06 -14.04
N GLU A 632 -4.08 38.25 -13.56
CA GLU A 632 -2.78 38.85 -13.78
C GLU A 632 -1.65 38.02 -13.16
N GLU A 633 -1.83 37.55 -11.92
CA GLU A 633 -0.86 36.68 -11.24
C GLU A 633 -0.71 35.34 -11.97
N MET A 634 -1.82 34.75 -12.41
CA MET A 634 -1.78 33.50 -13.19
C MET A 634 -1.10 33.67 -14.53
N ASN A 635 -1.40 34.75 -15.27
CA ASN A 635 -0.73 35.06 -16.53
C ASN A 635 0.78 35.19 -16.33
N ARG A 636 1.23 35.83 -15.25
CA ARG A 636 2.66 35.95 -14.92
C ARG A 636 3.31 34.59 -14.71
N ARG A 637 2.67 33.69 -13.95
CA ARG A 637 3.18 32.33 -13.71
C ARG A 637 3.25 31.50 -14.99
N TRP A 638 2.24 31.61 -15.86
CA TRP A 638 2.27 30.95 -17.18
C TRP A 638 3.43 31.46 -18.04
N MET A 639 3.65 32.78 -18.10
CA MET A 639 4.79 33.36 -18.83
C MET A 639 6.15 32.89 -18.28
N GLU A 640 6.28 32.76 -16.95
CA GLU A 640 7.49 32.24 -16.31
C GLU A 640 7.72 30.76 -16.67
N LEU A 641 6.67 29.93 -16.64
CA LEU A 641 6.73 28.54 -17.05
C LEU A 641 7.12 28.40 -18.52
N GLU A 642 6.44 29.12 -19.43
CA GLU A 642 6.75 29.10 -20.86
C GLU A 642 8.21 29.48 -21.14
N LYS A 643 8.72 30.52 -20.46
CA LYS A 643 10.11 30.94 -20.57
C LYS A 643 11.08 29.86 -20.12
N ARG A 644 10.80 29.17 -19.00
CA ARG A 644 11.60 28.05 -18.50
C ARG A 644 11.58 26.87 -19.47
N THR A 645 10.39 26.49 -19.94
CA THR A 645 10.18 25.39 -20.89
C THR A 645 10.91 25.66 -22.20
N ARG A 646 10.81 26.87 -22.75
CA ARG A 646 11.51 27.28 -23.97
C ARG A 646 13.03 27.17 -23.83
N ARG A 647 13.59 27.66 -22.71
CA ARG A 647 15.03 27.54 -22.42
C ARG A 647 15.49 26.09 -22.38
N LYS A 648 14.77 25.22 -21.64
CA LYS A 648 15.05 23.77 -21.61
C LYS A 648 15.09 23.16 -23.02
N MET A 649 14.13 23.51 -23.87
CA MET A 649 14.05 23.05 -25.26
C MET A 649 15.21 23.57 -26.13
N GLU A 650 15.61 24.83 -25.96
CA GLU A 650 16.73 25.44 -26.69
C GLU A 650 18.08 24.84 -26.28
N ASP A 651 18.31 24.65 -24.98
CA ASP A 651 19.55 24.09 -24.44
C ASP A 651 19.78 22.65 -24.90
N ALA A 652 18.71 21.83 -24.95
CA ALA A 652 18.77 20.48 -25.48
C ALA A 652 19.07 20.42 -26.98
N LYS A 653 18.54 21.37 -27.77
CA LYS A 653 18.88 21.49 -29.20
C LYS A 653 20.36 21.83 -29.39
N ARG A 654 20.90 22.73 -28.56
CA ARG A 654 22.33 23.10 -28.59
C ARG A 654 23.23 21.91 -28.24
N THR A 655 22.90 21.15 -27.20
CA THR A 655 23.68 19.96 -26.81
C THR A 655 23.60 18.83 -27.84
N ARG A 656 22.46 18.64 -28.52
CA ARG A 656 22.34 17.69 -29.64
C ARG A 656 23.15 18.11 -30.88
N GLY A 657 23.26 19.41 -31.15
CA GLY A 657 24.07 19.97 -32.24
C GLY A 657 25.59 20.02 -31.98
N MET A 658 26.03 19.69 -30.76
CA MET A 658 27.44 19.67 -30.34
C MET A 658 28.03 18.25 -30.17
N ARG A 659 27.29 17.19 -30.54
CA ARG A 659 27.88 15.84 -30.59
C ARG A 659 28.72 15.71 -31.87
N PRO A 660 30.03 15.40 -31.78
CA PRO A 660 30.86 15.13 -32.96
C PRO A 660 30.39 13.92 -33.76
#